data_AF-A0A964HFQ8-F1
#
_entry.id   AF-A0A964HFQ8-F1
#
_cell.length_a   1.000
_cell.length_b   1.000
_cell.length_c   1.000
_cell.angle_alpha   90.00
_cell.angle_beta   90.00
_cell.angle_gamma   90.00
#
_symmetry.space_group_name_H-M   'P 1'
#
loop_
_entity.id
_entity.type
_entity.pdbx_description
1 polymer ?
#
loop_
_entity_poly.entity_id
_entity_poly.type
_entity_poly.pdbx_seq_one_letter_code
_entity_poly.pdbx_strand_id
1 'polypeptide(L)'
;MIPGAVHPHLMAGGHWDSHYMIGHALRLRGAQYLSRAFASAGDRTKWTLRFLVKKTKNGASQHLLSSNISGTTETEIFFNSSDQLECHFCGGPAEGLFQTSRVFRDPGAWLDIVIVWDSNNATVGDRARCYINGDRVTSFTSYTNVTTAGKQSDLGQIGNVNVGRWIGASNGYLDGNIAEVIYAPGQAYDGSYFGRICPEKGHWEPIKFSGSLAGTNAFFLDFSDGASQTTLGYDKSGNGNHWTLSWNAVDTASAGINYDWLTDTPTNNFCTFNPLRKWAGDTDPALATYLNAGCLNTIANVSGTLNTAYVGTLPVKSGKWYWEITLNGASVQEIGIADVSQFPSVTLGSTGTWGYRPNTGQKSLNGVTSAYAASSTTNDVIGVCLDIDNNTLEFLKQTGGVGAFVSLGLITGLALPSIGSFAPFETHGNLTNGVSLNCGQRPLKNTTPPAGSLDICAKNLPEPPVLPRDIFKAVADSGANIQTSLAAARSGWSDYIEIFKRRDTTAEGWRWRFSDDTANYLDSSSTAAKAAFPALSGSSYGGYALRVGAAYGVATGRLSHTNGAADTVADGLATTRKLVILKNEANGSWFVYHPDLTAGKLLYLEQSANETTDATISGVNSSGFTVAAALATGTYRWISIAEKDGLVKLGKYSANASADGPFLSAGHRSAFHVIKCMTGTTGNWRVADKARSPNNMATQRLWLNLTSIEDTSSSVDLVSNGLKVRDGSGVNDANFSGATYVYLSIGDLPLKYTNAR
;
A
#
# COMPACT_ATOMS: atom_id res chain seq x y z
N MET A 1 -18.86 16.20 -21.87
CA MET A 1 -19.14 17.22 -20.84
C MET A 1 -19.60 16.43 -19.63
N ILE A 2 -18.78 16.29 -18.59
CA ILE A 2 -19.14 15.54 -17.38
C ILE A 2 -20.08 16.44 -16.58
N PRO A 3 -21.37 16.08 -16.38
CA PRO A 3 -22.27 16.85 -15.53
C PRO A 3 -21.94 16.49 -14.08
N GLY A 4 -21.36 17.44 -13.36
CA GLY A 4 -20.93 17.28 -11.98
C GLY A 4 -19.74 18.20 -11.76
N ALA A 5 -19.91 19.23 -10.94
CA ALA A 5 -18.93 20.29 -10.73
C ALA A 5 -17.52 19.72 -10.55
N VAL A 6 -16.53 20.35 -11.20
CA VAL A 6 -15.13 20.20 -10.79
C VAL A 6 -15.13 20.48 -9.29
N HIS A 7 -14.81 19.46 -8.47
CA HIS A 7 -14.68 19.67 -7.03
C HIS A 7 -13.75 20.87 -6.84
N PRO A 8 -14.18 21.98 -6.20
CA PRO A 8 -13.38 23.20 -6.13
C PRO A 8 -12.05 23.04 -5.35
N HIS A 9 -11.81 21.83 -4.83
CA HIS A 9 -10.70 21.42 -3.96
C HIS A 9 -9.77 20.38 -4.59
N LEU A 10 -9.88 20.14 -5.91
CA LEU A 10 -8.88 19.38 -6.66
C LEU A 10 -7.85 20.34 -7.26
N MET A 11 -6.57 20.00 -7.15
CA MET A 11 -5.50 20.73 -7.84
C MET A 11 -5.71 20.67 -9.36
N ALA A 12 -5.54 21.80 -10.04
CA ALA A 12 -5.51 21.87 -11.50
C ALA A 12 -4.09 21.66 -12.04
N GLY A 13 -3.93 20.89 -13.12
CA GLY A 13 -2.67 20.78 -13.87
C GLY A 13 -1.69 19.72 -13.39
N GLY A 14 -2.18 18.62 -12.80
CA GLY A 14 -1.34 17.51 -12.31
C GLY A 14 -1.00 16.48 -13.40
N HIS A 15 -0.07 15.54 -13.12
CA HIS A 15 0.30 14.44 -14.02
C HIS A 15 -0.94 13.73 -14.60
N TRP A 16 -1.92 13.45 -13.75
CA TRP A 16 -3.17 12.79 -14.13
C TRP A 16 -4.02 13.57 -15.15
N ASP A 17 -3.87 14.88 -15.29
CA ASP A 17 -4.75 15.68 -16.17
C ASP A 17 -4.41 15.56 -17.67
N SER A 18 -3.27 14.96 -18.01
CA SER A 18 -2.86 14.67 -19.40
C SER A 18 -3.14 13.23 -19.84
N HIS A 19 -3.70 12.40 -18.95
CA HIS A 19 -3.97 10.97 -19.17
C HIS A 19 -5.47 10.68 -19.22
N TYR A 20 -5.84 9.44 -19.60
CA TYR A 20 -7.24 9.03 -19.56
C TYR A 20 -7.76 9.01 -18.13
N MET A 21 -8.81 9.80 -17.85
CA MET A 21 -9.41 9.93 -16.53
C MET A 21 -10.73 9.17 -16.44
N ILE A 22 -10.85 8.37 -15.38
CA ILE A 22 -12.12 7.77 -14.97
C ILE A 22 -12.74 8.71 -13.96
N GLY A 23 -13.93 9.21 -14.26
CA GLY A 23 -14.59 10.23 -13.42
C GLY A 23 -15.22 9.66 -12.16
N HIS A 24 -15.80 8.46 -12.26
CA HIS A 24 -16.55 7.84 -11.17
C HIS A 24 -16.41 6.32 -11.15
N ALA A 25 -16.65 5.75 -9.97
CA ALA A 25 -16.76 4.32 -9.72
C ALA A 25 -18.07 4.03 -8.98
N LEU A 26 -18.53 2.78 -9.09
CA LEU A 26 -19.64 2.27 -8.31
C LEU A 26 -19.12 1.56 -7.06
N ARG A 27 -19.61 1.94 -5.89
CA ARG A 27 -19.38 1.20 -4.64
C ARG A 27 -20.42 0.09 -4.47
N LEU A 28 -19.94 -1.08 -4.08
CA LEU A 28 -20.73 -2.22 -3.65
C LEU A 28 -20.44 -2.54 -2.18
N ARG A 29 -21.50 -2.81 -1.41
CA ARG A 29 -21.44 -3.09 0.03
C ARG A 29 -22.68 -3.86 0.49
N GLY A 30 -22.55 -4.57 1.60
CA GLY A 30 -23.65 -5.35 2.16
C GLY A 30 -24.15 -6.39 1.17
N ALA A 31 -25.43 -6.32 0.78
CA ALA A 31 -26.07 -7.26 -0.16
C ALA A 31 -26.27 -6.68 -1.58
N GLN A 32 -25.53 -5.63 -1.94
CA GLN A 32 -25.64 -4.97 -3.25
C GLN A 32 -24.96 -5.77 -4.36
N TYR A 33 -25.58 -5.84 -5.54
CA TYR A 33 -25.03 -6.45 -6.76
C TYR A 33 -25.79 -5.96 -8.01
N LEU A 34 -25.21 -6.17 -9.19
CA LEU A 34 -25.88 -5.93 -10.47
C LEU A 34 -26.24 -7.27 -11.09
N SER A 35 -27.36 -7.31 -11.82
CA SER A 35 -27.84 -8.52 -12.49
C SER A 35 -28.26 -8.22 -13.93
N ARG A 36 -28.06 -9.22 -14.80
CA ARG A 36 -28.52 -9.23 -16.19
C ARG A 36 -28.93 -10.64 -16.57
N ALA A 37 -30.04 -10.77 -17.29
CA ALA A 37 -30.40 -12.01 -17.97
C ALA A 37 -29.98 -11.91 -19.45
N PHE A 38 -29.11 -12.80 -19.90
CA PHE A 38 -28.80 -12.94 -21.32
C PHE A 38 -29.93 -13.69 -22.03
N ALA A 39 -30.46 -13.09 -23.10
CA ALA A 39 -31.62 -13.60 -23.83
C ALA A 39 -31.27 -14.69 -24.86
N SER A 40 -30.01 -14.76 -25.28
CA SER A 40 -29.49 -15.77 -26.21
C SER A 40 -28.02 -16.07 -25.89
N ALA A 41 -27.51 -17.20 -26.39
CA ALA A 41 -26.10 -17.54 -26.24
C ALA A 41 -25.23 -16.65 -27.12
N GLY A 42 -24.13 -16.15 -26.57
CA GLY A 42 -23.06 -15.46 -27.28
C GLY A 42 -21.87 -16.40 -27.60
N ASP A 43 -20.71 -15.84 -27.92
CA ASP A 43 -19.47 -16.63 -28.03
C ASP A 43 -18.99 -17.06 -26.64
N ARG A 44 -18.93 -18.37 -26.42
CA ARG A 44 -18.48 -19.01 -25.18
C ARG A 44 -17.15 -19.76 -25.37
N THR A 45 -16.55 -19.69 -26.55
CA THR A 45 -15.24 -20.29 -26.82
C THR A 45 -14.11 -19.28 -26.71
N LYS A 46 -14.43 -17.99 -26.86
CA LYS A 46 -13.49 -16.89 -26.82
C LYS A 46 -14.13 -15.63 -26.24
N TRP A 47 -13.52 -15.03 -25.23
CA TRP A 47 -13.94 -13.75 -24.68
C TRP A 47 -12.88 -13.14 -23.75
N THR A 48 -13.00 -11.84 -23.52
CA THR A 48 -12.23 -11.11 -22.51
C THR A 48 -13.18 -10.41 -21.54
N LEU A 49 -12.84 -10.47 -20.25
CA LEU A 49 -13.54 -9.75 -19.19
C LEU A 49 -12.55 -8.89 -18.41
N ARG A 50 -12.92 -7.64 -18.13
CA ARG A 50 -12.11 -6.71 -17.34
C ARG A 50 -12.88 -6.17 -16.14
N PHE A 51 -12.18 -6.01 -15.02
CA PHE A 51 -12.60 -5.21 -13.87
C PHE A 51 -11.49 -4.25 -13.44
N LEU A 52 -11.81 -2.98 -13.23
CA LEU A 52 -11.06 -2.15 -12.29
C LEU A 52 -11.74 -2.28 -10.93
N VAL A 53 -11.00 -2.70 -9.90
CA VAL A 53 -11.56 -2.98 -8.57
C VAL A 53 -10.65 -2.50 -7.44
N LYS A 54 -11.23 -1.89 -6.40
CA LYS A 54 -10.60 -1.64 -5.10
C LYS A 54 -11.34 -2.46 -4.05
N LYS A 55 -10.75 -3.58 -3.63
CA LYS A 55 -11.33 -4.55 -2.68
C LYS A 55 -11.06 -4.11 -1.25
N THR A 56 -12.09 -3.85 -0.44
CA THR A 56 -11.89 -3.26 0.90
C THR A 56 -11.98 -4.26 2.05
N LYS A 57 -12.52 -5.46 1.81
CA LYS A 57 -12.62 -6.53 2.82
C LYS A 57 -11.63 -7.65 2.54
N ASN A 58 -10.93 -8.13 3.57
CA ASN A 58 -10.04 -9.29 3.51
C ASN A 58 -10.66 -10.50 4.22
N GLY A 59 -10.17 -11.71 3.94
CA GLY A 59 -10.54 -12.93 4.67
C GLY A 59 -11.96 -13.44 4.40
N ALA A 60 -12.59 -13.01 3.31
CA ALA A 60 -13.97 -13.37 2.96
C ALA A 60 -14.12 -13.59 1.45
N SER A 61 -14.92 -14.59 1.07
CA SER A 61 -15.25 -14.85 -0.32
C SER A 61 -16.06 -13.69 -0.92
N GLN A 62 -15.61 -13.15 -2.04
CA GLN A 62 -16.14 -11.94 -2.68
C GLN A 62 -16.09 -12.07 -4.20
N HIS A 63 -17.26 -12.13 -4.83
CA HIS A 63 -17.37 -12.34 -6.28
C HIS A 63 -17.35 -11.03 -7.05
N LEU A 64 -16.49 -10.98 -8.07
CA LEU A 64 -16.53 -9.93 -9.10
C LEU A 64 -17.65 -10.23 -10.09
N LEU A 65 -17.72 -11.47 -10.56
CA LEU A 65 -18.79 -11.93 -11.46
C LEU A 65 -19.10 -13.40 -11.23
N SER A 66 -20.37 -13.74 -11.39
CA SER A 66 -20.81 -15.13 -11.49
C SER A 66 -21.93 -15.28 -12.51
N SER A 67 -21.97 -16.43 -13.19
CA SER A 67 -23.06 -16.80 -14.11
C SER A 67 -23.54 -18.20 -13.82
N ASN A 68 -24.84 -18.46 -13.96
CA ASN A 68 -25.42 -19.78 -13.72
C ASN A 68 -26.23 -20.24 -14.93
N ILE A 69 -25.94 -21.45 -15.41
CA ILE A 69 -26.73 -22.17 -16.42
C ILE A 69 -27.65 -23.21 -15.73
N SER A 70 -27.08 -23.99 -14.81
CA SER A 70 -27.75 -24.87 -13.87
C SER A 70 -26.97 -24.90 -12.54
N GLY A 71 -27.58 -25.31 -11.42
CA GLY A 71 -26.96 -25.28 -10.07
C GLY A 71 -25.66 -26.10 -9.87
N THR A 72 -25.04 -26.62 -10.93
CA THR A 72 -23.75 -27.33 -10.96
C THR A 72 -22.83 -26.85 -12.10
N THR A 73 -23.22 -25.83 -12.87
CA THR A 73 -22.47 -25.25 -14.00
C THR A 73 -22.43 -23.73 -13.91
N GLU A 74 -21.26 -23.21 -13.53
CA GLU A 74 -21.05 -21.78 -13.35
C GLU A 74 -19.67 -21.31 -13.82
N THR A 75 -19.64 -20.06 -14.26
CA THR A 75 -18.40 -19.28 -14.30
C THR A 75 -18.38 -18.41 -13.06
N GLU A 76 -17.30 -18.46 -12.29
CA GLU A 76 -17.09 -17.68 -11.08
C GLU A 76 -15.74 -17.00 -11.15
N ILE A 77 -15.71 -15.69 -10.89
CA ILE A 77 -14.49 -14.90 -10.79
C ILE A 77 -14.56 -14.15 -9.48
N PHE A 78 -13.75 -14.54 -8.52
CA PHE A 78 -13.91 -14.11 -7.13
C PHE A 78 -12.57 -14.09 -6.38
N PHE A 79 -12.53 -13.32 -5.30
CA PHE A 79 -11.52 -13.48 -4.28
C PHE A 79 -12.01 -14.50 -3.27
N ASN A 80 -11.25 -15.56 -3.00
CA ASN A 80 -11.62 -16.53 -1.97
C ASN A 80 -11.30 -16.01 -0.56
N SER A 81 -11.65 -16.77 0.49
CA SER A 81 -11.41 -16.37 1.88
C SER A 81 -9.93 -16.30 2.28
N SER A 82 -9.02 -16.79 1.43
CA SER A 82 -7.57 -16.63 1.58
C SER A 82 -7.04 -15.40 0.83
N ASP A 83 -7.93 -14.54 0.32
CA ASP A 83 -7.65 -13.35 -0.48
C ASP A 83 -6.95 -13.63 -1.82
N GLN A 84 -7.06 -14.85 -2.35
CA GLN A 84 -6.52 -15.20 -3.67
C GLN A 84 -7.58 -15.00 -4.74
N LEU A 85 -7.18 -14.57 -5.94
CA LEU A 85 -8.08 -14.52 -7.09
C LEU A 85 -8.27 -15.95 -7.61
N GLU A 86 -9.53 -16.34 -7.78
CA GLU A 86 -9.94 -17.66 -8.23
C GLU A 86 -10.93 -17.51 -9.39
N CYS A 87 -10.72 -18.31 -10.44
CA CYS A 87 -11.54 -18.29 -11.65
C CYS A 87 -11.94 -19.71 -12.03
N HIS A 88 -13.24 -19.94 -12.13
CA HIS A 88 -13.87 -21.16 -12.62
C HIS A 88 -14.61 -20.81 -13.91
N PHE A 89 -14.46 -21.59 -14.98
CA PHE A 89 -15.00 -21.23 -16.29
C PHE A 89 -16.14 -22.13 -16.76
N CYS A 90 -16.20 -23.37 -16.30
CA CYS A 90 -17.26 -24.31 -16.66
C CYS A 90 -17.47 -25.39 -15.57
N GLY A 91 -18.71 -25.84 -15.36
CA GLY A 91 -19.04 -27.00 -14.53
C GLY A 91 -18.85 -28.36 -15.22
N GLY A 92 -18.65 -29.42 -14.43
CA GLY A 92 -18.14 -30.74 -14.86
C GLY A 92 -16.75 -31.01 -14.27
N PRO A 93 -15.94 -32.00 -14.72
CA PRO A 93 -14.55 -32.05 -14.27
C PRO A 93 -13.91 -30.70 -14.62
N ALA A 94 -13.49 -29.95 -13.60
CA ALA A 94 -13.14 -28.54 -13.73
C ALA A 94 -12.00 -28.36 -14.75
N GLU A 95 -12.32 -27.81 -15.93
CA GLU A 95 -11.34 -27.40 -16.94
C GLU A 95 -11.13 -25.89 -16.87
N GLY A 96 -9.87 -25.46 -16.91
CA GLY A 96 -9.51 -24.04 -16.93
C GLY A 96 -9.59 -23.33 -15.57
N LEU A 97 -9.71 -24.05 -14.45
CA LEU A 97 -9.67 -23.43 -13.13
C LEU A 97 -8.29 -22.84 -12.88
N PHE A 98 -8.21 -21.64 -12.31
CA PHE A 98 -6.98 -21.17 -11.71
C PHE A 98 -7.22 -20.37 -10.43
N GLN A 99 -6.36 -20.60 -9.44
CA GLN A 99 -6.31 -19.90 -8.15
C GLN A 99 -4.90 -19.35 -7.98
N THR A 100 -4.76 -18.03 -7.91
CA THR A 100 -3.46 -17.36 -7.89
C THR A 100 -2.67 -17.68 -6.63
N SER A 101 -1.35 -17.87 -6.73
CA SER A 101 -0.48 -17.91 -5.53
C SER A 101 -0.41 -16.55 -4.82
N ARG A 102 -0.69 -15.46 -5.54
CA ARG A 102 -0.76 -14.10 -5.01
C ARG A 102 -2.03 -13.91 -4.18
N VAL A 103 -1.92 -13.17 -3.07
CA VAL A 103 -3.03 -12.70 -2.22
C VAL A 103 -3.19 -11.18 -2.33
N PHE A 104 -4.44 -10.73 -2.43
CA PHE A 104 -4.84 -9.34 -2.69
C PHE A 104 -5.37 -8.68 -1.42
N ARG A 105 -4.45 -8.34 -0.53
CA ARG A 105 -4.76 -7.86 0.84
C ARG A 105 -4.57 -6.36 1.05
N ASP A 106 -4.34 -5.59 0.00
CA ASP A 106 -4.23 -4.14 0.04
C ASP A 106 -5.61 -3.48 -0.21
N PRO A 107 -6.28 -2.97 0.83
CA PRO A 107 -7.60 -2.38 0.71
C PRO A 107 -7.57 -0.89 0.35
N GLY A 108 -6.38 -0.30 0.31
CA GLY A 108 -6.18 1.12 0.05
C GLY A 108 -6.02 1.46 -1.43
N ALA A 109 -5.92 0.49 -2.33
CA ALA A 109 -5.52 0.73 -3.71
C ALA A 109 -6.25 -0.14 -4.75
N TRP A 110 -6.21 0.32 -6.01
CA TRP A 110 -6.93 -0.26 -7.14
C TRP A 110 -6.14 -1.37 -7.86
N LEU A 111 -6.86 -2.33 -8.44
CA LEU A 111 -6.38 -3.42 -9.30
C LEU A 111 -7.06 -3.33 -10.67
N ASP A 112 -6.29 -3.60 -11.73
CA ASP A 112 -6.82 -3.90 -13.07
C ASP A 112 -6.72 -5.40 -13.33
N ILE A 113 -7.87 -6.07 -13.44
CA ILE A 113 -7.96 -7.52 -13.61
C ILE A 113 -8.54 -7.80 -15.00
N VAL A 114 -7.78 -8.50 -15.82
CA VAL A 114 -8.21 -8.95 -17.16
C VAL A 114 -8.18 -10.47 -17.20
N ILE A 115 -9.32 -11.08 -17.49
CA ILE A 115 -9.51 -12.52 -17.64
C ILE A 115 -9.78 -12.82 -19.11
N VAL A 116 -9.07 -13.81 -19.66
CA VAL A 116 -9.21 -14.22 -21.07
C VAL A 116 -9.52 -15.69 -21.14
N TRP A 117 -10.60 -16.02 -21.84
CA TRP A 117 -10.91 -17.37 -22.28
C TRP A 117 -10.73 -17.43 -23.79
N ASP A 118 -9.93 -18.39 -24.27
CA ASP A 118 -9.71 -18.67 -25.68
C ASP A 118 -9.47 -20.17 -25.83
N SER A 119 -10.51 -20.96 -25.62
CA SER A 119 -10.46 -22.43 -25.67
C SER A 119 -9.96 -22.99 -27.01
N ASN A 120 -9.97 -22.19 -28.08
CA ASN A 120 -9.44 -22.56 -29.40
C ASN A 120 -7.96 -22.20 -29.60
N ASN A 121 -7.29 -21.63 -28.58
CA ASN A 121 -5.88 -21.33 -28.67
C ASN A 121 -5.05 -22.60 -28.94
N ALA A 122 -4.07 -22.49 -29.84
CA ALA A 122 -3.22 -23.60 -30.23
C ALA A 122 -2.37 -24.11 -29.05
N THR A 123 -2.01 -23.24 -28.11
CA THR A 123 -1.27 -23.58 -26.89
C THR A 123 -2.25 -23.84 -25.75
N VAL A 124 -2.24 -25.06 -25.19
CA VAL A 124 -3.15 -25.45 -24.09
C VAL A 124 -3.07 -24.51 -22.89
N GLY A 125 -1.86 -24.11 -22.49
CA GLY A 125 -1.64 -23.17 -21.37
C GLY A 125 -2.03 -21.72 -21.65
N ASP A 126 -2.42 -21.38 -22.88
CA ASP A 126 -2.89 -20.03 -23.27
C ASP A 126 -4.42 -19.98 -23.45
N ARG A 127 -5.12 -21.10 -23.25
CA ARG A 127 -6.58 -21.17 -23.42
C ARG A 127 -7.38 -20.49 -22.29
N ALA A 128 -6.79 -20.35 -21.11
CA ALA A 128 -7.30 -19.55 -20.01
C ALA A 128 -6.15 -18.73 -19.42
N ARG A 129 -6.31 -17.41 -19.30
CA ARG A 129 -5.28 -16.48 -18.84
C ARG A 129 -5.86 -15.43 -17.92
N CYS A 130 -5.04 -14.89 -17.03
CA CYS A 130 -5.34 -13.68 -16.29
C CYS A 130 -4.15 -12.73 -16.22
N TYR A 131 -4.47 -11.45 -16.16
CA TYR A 131 -3.52 -10.35 -16.02
C TYR A 131 -3.93 -9.48 -14.84
N ILE A 132 -2.94 -9.05 -14.05
CA ILE A 132 -3.12 -8.14 -12.93
C ILE A 132 -2.22 -6.93 -13.17
N ASN A 133 -2.81 -5.74 -13.30
CA ASN A 133 -2.10 -4.52 -13.65
C ASN A 133 -1.20 -4.70 -14.89
N GLY A 134 -1.73 -5.42 -15.89
CA GLY A 134 -1.03 -5.75 -17.14
C GLY A 134 -0.11 -6.98 -17.10
N ASP A 135 0.34 -7.40 -15.92
CA ASP A 135 1.26 -8.52 -15.78
C ASP A 135 0.51 -9.86 -15.86
N ARG A 136 0.97 -10.77 -16.74
CA ARG A 136 0.41 -12.11 -16.86
C ARG A 136 0.69 -12.91 -15.59
N VAL A 137 -0.34 -13.51 -15.00
CA VAL A 137 -0.17 -14.43 -13.87
C VAL A 137 0.28 -15.79 -14.36
N THR A 138 1.35 -16.31 -13.75
CA THR A 138 1.97 -17.59 -14.10
C THR A 138 2.18 -18.52 -12.89
N SER A 139 1.79 -18.09 -11.69
CA SER A 139 1.93 -18.87 -10.46
C SER A 139 0.58 -19.06 -9.78
N PHE A 140 0.23 -20.32 -9.58
CA PHE A 140 -1.07 -20.75 -9.07
C PHE A 140 -0.92 -21.78 -7.94
N THR A 141 -1.76 -21.69 -6.91
CA THR A 141 -1.86 -22.73 -5.87
C THR A 141 -2.76 -23.89 -6.30
N SER A 142 -3.70 -23.62 -7.22
CA SER A 142 -4.53 -24.62 -7.88
C SER A 142 -4.71 -24.21 -9.34
N TYR A 143 -4.56 -25.16 -10.27
CA TYR A 143 -4.65 -24.91 -11.70
C TYR A 143 -5.08 -26.17 -12.45
N THR A 144 -6.06 -26.06 -13.34
CA THR A 144 -6.44 -27.11 -14.29
C THR A 144 -6.40 -26.57 -15.72
N ASN A 145 -5.81 -27.34 -16.63
CA ASN A 145 -5.75 -26.96 -18.05
C ASN A 145 -7.14 -27.05 -18.72
N VAL A 146 -7.32 -26.26 -19.77
CA VAL A 146 -8.41 -26.45 -20.75
C VAL A 146 -7.90 -27.41 -21.83
N THR A 147 -8.13 -28.71 -21.67
CA THR A 147 -7.58 -29.72 -22.58
C THR A 147 -8.36 -29.82 -23.88
N THR A 148 -9.66 -29.50 -23.84
CA THR A 148 -10.55 -29.58 -25.00
C THR A 148 -10.53 -28.29 -25.82
N ALA A 149 -10.13 -28.37 -27.09
CA ALA A 149 -10.27 -27.25 -28.01
C ALA A 149 -11.75 -26.93 -28.25
N GLY A 150 -12.12 -25.65 -28.27
CA GLY A 150 -13.51 -25.22 -28.48
C GLY A 150 -14.43 -25.48 -27.29
N LYS A 151 -13.87 -25.74 -26.10
CA LYS A 151 -14.60 -25.84 -24.85
C LYS A 151 -15.45 -24.59 -24.62
N GLN A 152 -16.74 -24.77 -24.38
CA GLN A 152 -17.65 -23.70 -24.03
C GLN A 152 -17.47 -23.35 -22.55
N SER A 153 -17.22 -22.08 -22.23
CA SER A 153 -17.38 -21.55 -20.88
C SER A 153 -18.85 -21.45 -20.52
N ASP A 154 -19.18 -21.32 -19.25
CA ASP A 154 -20.56 -21.13 -18.80
C ASP A 154 -21.02 -19.66 -18.94
N LEU A 155 -20.09 -18.70 -18.82
CA LEU A 155 -20.33 -17.30 -19.16
C LEU A 155 -20.61 -17.15 -20.66
N GLY A 156 -21.63 -16.35 -20.97
CA GLY A 156 -22.10 -16.09 -22.34
C GLY A 156 -23.27 -16.98 -22.75
N GLN A 157 -23.70 -17.93 -21.93
CA GLN A 157 -24.92 -18.71 -22.15
C GLN A 157 -26.19 -17.92 -21.80
N ILE A 158 -27.34 -18.36 -22.31
CA ILE A 158 -28.67 -17.92 -21.87
C ILE A 158 -28.79 -18.14 -20.36
N GLY A 159 -29.11 -17.09 -19.61
CA GLY A 159 -29.24 -17.19 -18.17
C GLY A 159 -28.85 -15.91 -17.45
N ASN A 160 -28.85 -15.99 -16.13
CA ASN A 160 -28.55 -14.85 -15.28
C ASN A 160 -27.04 -14.76 -15.04
N VAL A 161 -26.56 -13.51 -15.06
CA VAL A 161 -25.20 -13.13 -14.67
C VAL A 161 -25.30 -12.04 -13.62
N ASN A 162 -24.49 -12.17 -12.57
CA ASN A 162 -24.37 -11.19 -11.52
C ASN A 162 -22.96 -10.59 -11.51
N VAL A 163 -22.87 -9.29 -11.25
CA VAL A 163 -21.63 -8.59 -10.88
C VAL A 163 -21.71 -8.23 -9.40
N GLY A 164 -20.69 -8.60 -8.63
CA GLY A 164 -20.60 -8.26 -7.21
C GLY A 164 -21.17 -9.28 -6.22
N ARG A 165 -21.57 -10.48 -6.66
CA ARG A 165 -22.13 -11.54 -5.79
C ARG A 165 -22.05 -12.92 -6.45
N TRP A 166 -21.95 -13.98 -5.65
CA TRP A 166 -22.22 -15.35 -6.09
C TRP A 166 -23.71 -15.56 -6.40
N ILE A 167 -24.02 -16.13 -7.56
CA ILE A 167 -25.39 -16.37 -8.01
C ILE A 167 -25.99 -17.66 -7.44
N GLY A 168 -25.17 -18.64 -7.04
CA GLY A 168 -25.63 -19.92 -6.50
C GLY A 168 -26.31 -19.80 -5.13
N ALA A 169 -26.01 -18.74 -4.35
CA ALA A 169 -26.60 -18.51 -3.04
C ALA A 169 -26.65 -17.01 -2.66
N SER A 170 -27.26 -16.67 -1.51
CA SER A 170 -27.36 -15.29 -0.99
C SER A 170 -26.17 -14.86 -0.14
N ASN A 171 -24.96 -15.00 -0.68
CA ASN A 171 -23.68 -14.68 -0.04
C ASN A 171 -22.61 -14.30 -1.10
N GLY A 172 -21.33 -14.18 -0.70
CA GLY A 172 -20.23 -13.88 -1.62
C GLY A 172 -20.23 -12.45 -2.18
N TYR A 173 -20.87 -11.51 -1.48
CA TYR A 173 -20.98 -10.12 -1.93
C TYR A 173 -19.63 -9.41 -1.88
N LEU A 174 -19.31 -8.66 -2.94
CA LEU A 174 -18.15 -7.77 -2.97
C LEU A 174 -18.36 -6.59 -2.02
N ASP A 175 -17.33 -6.29 -1.22
CA ASP A 175 -17.22 -5.01 -0.49
C ASP A 175 -16.06 -4.24 -1.09
N GLY A 176 -16.37 -3.15 -1.80
CA GLY A 176 -15.36 -2.37 -2.52
C GLY A 176 -15.94 -1.48 -3.61
N ASN A 177 -15.04 -0.89 -4.41
CA ASN A 177 -15.40 -0.03 -5.54
C ASN A 177 -15.04 -0.73 -6.85
N ILE A 178 -15.89 -0.58 -7.87
CA ILE A 178 -15.66 -1.07 -9.23
C ILE A 178 -15.75 0.06 -10.24
N ALA A 179 -14.91 0.01 -11.27
CA ALA A 179 -14.96 0.87 -12.43
C ALA A 179 -14.75 0.05 -13.70
N GLU A 180 -15.23 0.56 -14.84
CA GLU A 180 -15.05 -0.03 -16.17
C GLU A 180 -15.14 -1.56 -16.22
N VAL A 181 -16.35 -2.10 -16.07
CA VAL A 181 -16.59 -3.54 -16.29
C VAL A 181 -16.84 -3.79 -17.76
N ILE A 182 -15.98 -4.56 -18.41
CA ILE A 182 -16.04 -4.81 -19.86
C ILE A 182 -16.11 -6.31 -20.12
N TYR A 183 -17.13 -6.77 -20.84
CA TYR A 183 -17.18 -8.12 -21.40
C TYR A 183 -17.20 -8.07 -22.93
N ALA A 184 -16.15 -8.65 -23.53
CA ALA A 184 -15.89 -8.66 -24.96
C ALA A 184 -15.94 -10.10 -25.51
N PRO A 185 -17.13 -10.64 -25.81
CA PRO A 185 -17.26 -11.94 -26.46
C PRO A 185 -16.62 -11.93 -27.86
N GLY A 186 -15.99 -13.04 -28.24
CA GLY A 186 -15.26 -13.20 -29.50
C GLY A 186 -13.87 -12.55 -29.54
N GLN A 187 -13.45 -11.87 -28.47
CA GLN A 187 -12.16 -11.16 -28.40
C GLN A 187 -11.27 -11.75 -27.30
N ALA A 188 -9.96 -11.84 -27.55
CA ALA A 188 -8.96 -12.30 -26.60
C ALA A 188 -7.87 -11.22 -26.46
N TYR A 189 -8.13 -10.21 -25.64
CA TYR A 189 -7.21 -9.09 -25.40
C TYR A 189 -6.29 -9.39 -24.22
N ASP A 190 -5.01 -9.05 -24.37
CA ASP A 190 -4.06 -9.08 -23.26
C ASP A 190 -4.23 -7.86 -22.35
N GLY A 191 -3.64 -7.91 -21.15
CA GLY A 191 -3.74 -6.82 -20.17
C GLY A 191 -3.27 -5.46 -20.71
N SER A 192 -2.26 -5.44 -21.58
CA SER A 192 -1.71 -4.22 -22.20
C SER A 192 -2.67 -3.51 -23.15
N TYR A 193 -3.76 -4.15 -23.55
CA TYR A 193 -4.81 -3.50 -24.34
C TYR A 193 -5.56 -2.44 -23.52
N PHE A 194 -5.70 -2.68 -22.22
CA PHE A 194 -6.53 -1.87 -21.32
C PHE A 194 -5.74 -0.91 -20.44
N GLY A 195 -4.42 -1.01 -20.46
CA GLY A 195 -3.56 -0.13 -19.69
C GLY A 195 -2.10 -0.29 -20.07
N ARG A 196 -1.25 0.54 -19.47
CA ARG A 196 0.20 0.50 -19.68
C ARG A 196 0.94 0.95 -18.44
N ILE A 197 2.24 0.68 -18.40
CA ILE A 197 3.13 1.34 -17.45
C ILE A 197 3.41 2.74 -17.96
N CYS A 198 3.07 3.75 -17.16
CA CYS A 198 3.43 5.14 -17.42
C CYS A 198 4.95 5.24 -17.58
N PRO A 199 5.48 5.67 -18.74
CA PRO A 199 6.92 5.71 -18.97
C PRO A 199 7.62 6.73 -18.05
N GLU A 200 6.95 7.84 -17.71
CA GLU A 200 7.52 8.89 -16.87
C GLU A 200 7.51 8.53 -15.38
N LYS A 201 6.44 7.89 -14.89
CA LYS A 201 6.19 7.68 -13.45
C LYS A 201 6.25 6.23 -13.01
N GLY A 202 6.12 5.29 -13.94
CA GLY A 202 6.34 3.88 -13.67
C GLY A 202 5.20 3.09 -13.03
N HIS A 203 4.05 3.74 -12.82
CA HIS A 203 2.85 3.10 -12.30
C HIS A 203 1.98 2.57 -13.45
N TRP A 204 1.04 1.68 -13.13
CA TRP A 204 0.05 1.19 -14.09
C TRP A 204 -1.06 2.22 -14.27
N GLU A 205 -1.35 2.60 -15.51
CA GLU A 205 -2.42 3.53 -15.85
C GLU A 205 -3.42 2.89 -16.82
N PRO A 206 -4.74 3.06 -16.58
CA PRO A 206 -5.76 2.66 -17.55
C PRO A 206 -5.64 3.43 -18.86
N ILE A 207 -5.89 2.74 -19.97
CA ILE A 207 -6.10 3.34 -21.29
C ILE A 207 -7.60 3.35 -21.58
N LYS A 208 -8.09 4.42 -22.20
CA LYS A 208 -9.47 4.50 -22.64
C LYS A 208 -9.80 3.35 -23.56
N PHE A 209 -10.81 2.55 -23.20
CA PHE A 209 -11.35 1.58 -24.13
C PHE A 209 -12.00 2.31 -25.31
N SER A 210 -11.46 2.08 -26.51
CA SER A 210 -11.94 2.69 -27.76
C SER A 210 -12.39 1.65 -28.79
N GLY A 211 -12.45 0.37 -28.40
CA GLY A 211 -12.89 -0.70 -29.28
C GLY A 211 -14.40 -0.69 -29.49
N SER A 212 -14.86 -1.23 -30.63
CA SER A 212 -16.26 -1.61 -30.80
C SER A 212 -16.48 -2.98 -30.16
N LEU A 213 -17.36 -3.07 -29.17
CA LEU A 213 -17.73 -4.34 -28.56
C LEU A 213 -18.81 -5.02 -29.40
N ALA A 214 -18.38 -5.89 -30.30
CA ALA A 214 -19.31 -6.74 -31.07
C ALA A 214 -19.74 -7.96 -30.23
N GLY A 215 -20.95 -8.45 -30.49
CA GLY A 215 -21.46 -9.72 -29.93
C GLY A 215 -22.66 -9.53 -29.00
N THR A 216 -23.60 -10.48 -29.08
CA THR A 216 -24.95 -10.37 -28.48
C THR A 216 -24.97 -10.06 -26.99
N ASN A 217 -24.02 -10.61 -26.23
CA ASN A 217 -23.95 -10.47 -24.77
C ASN A 217 -22.87 -9.47 -24.32
N ALA A 218 -22.22 -8.75 -25.25
CA ALA A 218 -21.17 -7.80 -24.92
C ALA A 218 -21.72 -6.61 -24.12
N PHE A 219 -20.93 -6.09 -23.19
CA PHE A 219 -21.32 -4.91 -22.40
C PHE A 219 -20.11 -4.12 -21.90
N PHE A 220 -20.34 -2.83 -21.62
CA PHE A 220 -19.40 -1.92 -20.98
C PHE A 220 -20.12 -1.07 -19.93
N LEU A 221 -19.80 -1.28 -18.65
CA LEU A 221 -20.30 -0.49 -17.53
C LEU A 221 -19.21 0.48 -17.08
N ASP A 222 -19.30 1.74 -17.53
CA ASP A 222 -18.32 2.78 -17.21
C ASP A 222 -18.67 3.59 -15.95
N PHE A 223 -19.91 3.44 -15.46
CA PHE A 223 -20.49 4.16 -14.34
C PHE A 223 -20.37 5.69 -14.44
N SER A 224 -20.38 6.25 -15.66
CA SER A 224 -20.22 7.69 -15.86
C SER A 224 -21.48 8.53 -15.61
N ASP A 225 -22.65 7.88 -15.45
CA ASP A 225 -23.96 8.54 -15.31
C ASP A 225 -24.74 8.02 -14.10
N GLY A 226 -24.54 8.65 -12.95
CA GLY A 226 -25.24 8.35 -11.69
C GLY A 226 -26.57 9.08 -11.50
N ALA A 227 -27.17 9.66 -12.54
CA ALA A 227 -28.43 10.40 -12.38
C ALA A 227 -29.59 9.54 -11.82
N SER A 228 -29.56 8.23 -12.04
CA SER A 228 -30.52 7.26 -11.50
C SER A 228 -29.91 5.85 -11.41
N GLN A 229 -30.61 4.91 -10.79
CA GLN A 229 -30.25 3.47 -10.84
C GLN A 229 -30.17 2.94 -12.27
N THR A 230 -31.12 3.34 -13.10
CA THR A 230 -31.23 2.87 -14.47
C THR A 230 -30.06 3.34 -15.31
N THR A 231 -29.66 4.61 -15.19
CA THR A 231 -28.52 5.17 -15.94
C THR A 231 -27.19 4.59 -15.47
N LEU A 232 -27.06 4.26 -14.18
CA LEU A 232 -25.84 3.68 -13.62
C LEU A 232 -25.60 2.24 -14.09
N GLY A 233 -26.68 1.51 -14.40
CA GLY A 233 -26.65 0.21 -15.05
C GLY A 233 -26.56 0.26 -16.58
N TYR A 234 -26.45 1.44 -17.20
CA TYR A 234 -26.40 1.52 -18.66
C TYR A 234 -25.11 0.93 -19.22
N ASP A 235 -25.30 -0.11 -20.02
CA ASP A 235 -24.33 -0.54 -21.01
C ASP A 235 -24.01 0.57 -22.03
N LYS A 236 -22.75 1.02 -22.02
CA LYS A 236 -22.16 2.01 -22.94
C LYS A 236 -21.49 1.38 -24.15
N SER A 237 -21.56 0.05 -24.32
CA SER A 237 -20.99 -0.64 -25.47
C SER A 237 -21.70 -0.35 -26.80
N GLY A 238 -22.93 0.15 -26.72
CA GLY A 238 -23.83 0.32 -27.87
C GLY A 238 -24.78 -0.86 -28.10
N ASN A 239 -24.65 -1.97 -27.36
CA ASN A 239 -25.49 -3.16 -27.53
C ASN A 239 -26.79 -3.14 -26.73
N GLY A 240 -26.96 -2.18 -25.81
CA GLY A 240 -28.19 -2.05 -25.01
C GLY A 240 -28.36 -3.13 -23.94
N ASN A 241 -27.27 -3.78 -23.52
CA ASN A 241 -27.27 -4.81 -22.48
C ASN A 241 -27.29 -4.20 -21.07
N HIS A 242 -28.27 -3.34 -20.79
CA HIS A 242 -28.38 -2.62 -19.52
C HIS A 242 -28.60 -3.56 -18.33
N TRP A 243 -27.96 -3.24 -17.21
CA TRP A 243 -27.94 -4.02 -15.98
C TRP A 243 -28.90 -3.46 -14.94
N THR A 244 -29.47 -4.35 -14.14
CA THR A 244 -30.36 -4.00 -13.03
C THR A 244 -29.60 -4.06 -11.71
N LEU A 245 -29.64 -2.98 -10.94
CA LEU A 245 -29.09 -2.93 -9.59
C LEU A 245 -30.07 -3.58 -8.61
N SER A 246 -29.56 -4.32 -7.61
CA SER A 246 -30.39 -5.09 -6.67
C SER A 246 -31.05 -4.28 -5.56
N TRP A 247 -30.79 -2.97 -5.47
CA TRP A 247 -31.21 -2.11 -4.36
C TRP A 247 -31.97 -0.87 -4.83
N ASN A 248 -33.00 -0.49 -4.07
CA ASN A 248 -34.05 0.44 -4.50
C ASN A 248 -33.65 1.93 -4.50
N ALA A 249 -32.40 2.28 -4.21
CA ALA A 249 -31.87 3.64 -4.32
C ALA A 249 -30.34 3.62 -4.40
N VAL A 250 -29.76 3.91 -5.57
CA VAL A 250 -28.42 4.51 -5.55
C VAL A 250 -28.61 5.86 -4.89
N ASP A 251 -28.05 6.06 -3.71
CA ASP A 251 -28.13 7.34 -3.01
C ASP A 251 -27.18 8.33 -3.70
N THR A 252 -27.53 8.79 -4.90
CA THR A 252 -26.81 9.86 -5.60
C THR A 252 -27.28 11.25 -5.20
N ALA A 253 -28.30 11.33 -4.34
CA ALA A 253 -28.90 12.58 -3.88
C ALA A 253 -28.39 13.05 -2.52
N SER A 254 -27.90 12.15 -1.65
CA SER A 254 -27.45 12.50 -0.30
C SER A 254 -25.93 12.43 -0.19
N ALA A 255 -25.29 13.49 0.29
CA ALA A 255 -23.86 13.54 0.65
C ALA A 255 -23.43 12.54 1.78
N GLY A 256 -24.32 11.63 2.18
CA GLY A 256 -24.16 10.75 3.34
C GLY A 256 -23.34 9.50 3.05
N ILE A 257 -23.19 8.65 4.08
CA ILE A 257 -22.43 7.40 3.97
C ILE A 257 -23.02 6.43 2.95
N ASN A 258 -24.25 6.64 2.51
CA ASN A 258 -24.92 5.81 1.52
C ASN A 258 -24.62 6.14 0.06
N TYR A 259 -23.85 7.20 -0.20
CA TYR A 259 -23.49 7.61 -1.56
C TYR A 259 -22.59 6.59 -2.26
N ASP A 260 -23.12 5.96 -3.32
CA ASP A 260 -22.49 4.81 -3.99
C ASP A 260 -21.84 5.15 -5.35
N TRP A 261 -21.92 6.40 -5.82
CA TRP A 261 -21.32 6.86 -7.08
C TRP A 261 -20.08 7.72 -6.83
N LEU A 262 -18.97 7.09 -6.47
CA LEU A 262 -17.81 7.77 -5.90
C LEU A 262 -16.83 8.33 -6.95
N THR A 263 -16.13 9.39 -6.61
CA THR A 263 -14.99 9.92 -7.38
C THR A 263 -13.66 9.25 -7.03
N ASP A 264 -13.66 8.36 -6.03
CA ASP A 264 -12.56 7.42 -5.78
C ASP A 264 -12.48 6.43 -6.95
N THR A 265 -11.40 6.54 -7.73
CA THR A 265 -11.19 5.82 -8.99
C THR A 265 -9.73 5.41 -9.14
N PRO A 266 -9.40 4.48 -10.05
CA PRO A 266 -8.00 4.13 -10.37
C PRO A 266 -7.14 5.33 -10.77
N THR A 267 -7.76 6.40 -11.25
CA THR A 267 -7.10 7.63 -11.71
C THR A 267 -7.11 8.75 -10.66
N ASN A 268 -7.79 8.54 -9.52
CA ASN A 268 -7.75 9.42 -8.36
C ASN A 268 -8.19 8.65 -7.10
N ASN A 269 -7.22 8.06 -6.41
CA ASN A 269 -7.49 7.28 -5.20
C ASN A 269 -7.70 8.21 -3.99
N PHE A 270 -8.79 8.03 -3.24
CA PHE A 270 -9.08 8.85 -2.04
C PHE A 270 -8.71 8.16 -0.74
N CYS A 271 -8.47 8.97 0.29
CA CYS A 271 -8.15 8.49 1.64
C CYS A 271 -9.34 7.77 2.28
N THR A 272 -9.09 6.57 2.79
CA THR A 272 -10.02 5.74 3.58
C THR A 272 -9.37 5.39 4.91
N PHE A 273 -10.10 4.84 5.88
CA PHE A 273 -9.44 4.22 7.02
C PHE A 273 -8.63 2.99 6.58
N ASN A 274 -7.51 2.73 7.25
CA ASN A 274 -6.63 1.62 6.93
C ASN A 274 -6.91 0.38 7.80
N PRO A 275 -7.62 -0.66 7.31
CA PRO A 275 -7.89 -1.89 8.07
C PRO A 275 -6.63 -2.71 8.36
N LEU A 276 -5.51 -2.48 7.66
CA LEU A 276 -4.25 -3.19 7.94
C LEU A 276 -3.55 -2.64 9.17
N ARG A 277 -3.91 -1.42 9.62
CA ARG A 277 -3.26 -0.73 10.71
C ARG A 277 -4.13 -0.80 11.96
N LYS A 278 -3.83 -1.80 12.80
CA LYS A 278 -4.51 -2.07 14.06
C LYS A 278 -3.92 -1.27 15.21
N TRP A 279 -4.76 -0.91 16.17
CA TRP A 279 -4.35 -0.45 17.49
C TRP A 279 -3.49 -1.52 18.21
N ALA A 280 -2.40 -1.13 18.90
CA ALA A 280 -1.45 -2.10 19.49
C ALA A 280 -2.01 -2.89 20.67
N GLY A 281 -2.96 -2.31 21.41
CA GLY A 281 -3.65 -2.96 22.53
C GLY A 281 -4.87 -3.77 22.11
N ASP A 282 -5.13 -3.90 20.81
CA ASP A 282 -6.29 -4.62 20.31
C ASP A 282 -5.97 -6.11 20.15
N THR A 283 -6.54 -6.90 21.03
CA THR A 283 -6.40 -8.36 21.04
C THR A 283 -7.43 -9.06 20.18
N ASP A 284 -8.35 -8.33 19.54
CA ASP A 284 -9.43 -8.92 18.76
C ASP A 284 -8.96 -9.33 17.34
N PRO A 285 -8.99 -10.64 17.01
CA PRO A 285 -8.66 -11.10 15.66
C PRO A 285 -9.66 -10.59 14.59
N ALA A 286 -10.87 -10.14 14.94
CA ALA A 286 -11.94 -9.81 14.01
C ALA A 286 -11.95 -8.35 13.48
N LEU A 287 -10.93 -7.53 13.76
CA LEU A 287 -10.89 -6.08 13.46
C LEU A 287 -11.23 -5.60 12.05
N ALA A 288 -10.93 -6.37 11.00
CA ALA A 288 -11.31 -6.01 9.64
C ALA A 288 -12.85 -6.00 9.43
N THR A 289 -13.61 -6.60 10.36
CA THR A 289 -15.07 -6.56 10.37
C THR A 289 -15.64 -5.23 10.88
N TYR A 290 -14.82 -4.38 11.52
CA TYR A 290 -15.25 -3.10 12.10
C TYR A 290 -15.16 -1.91 11.15
N LEU A 291 -14.66 -2.13 9.92
CA LEU A 291 -14.75 -1.17 8.84
C LEU A 291 -15.69 -1.70 7.77
N ASN A 292 -16.61 -0.87 7.30
CA ASN A 292 -17.48 -1.20 6.18
C ASN A 292 -17.64 -0.04 5.20
N ALA A 293 -18.46 -0.26 4.17
CA ALA A 293 -18.80 0.74 3.17
C ALA A 293 -17.55 1.31 2.46
N GLY A 294 -16.62 0.44 2.09
CA GLY A 294 -15.36 0.84 1.46
C GLY A 294 -14.30 1.38 2.44
N CYS A 295 -14.30 0.89 3.68
CA CYS A 295 -13.46 1.42 4.78
C CYS A 295 -13.70 2.91 5.08
N LEU A 296 -14.90 3.41 4.84
CA LEU A 296 -15.30 4.79 5.11
C LEU A 296 -16.12 4.94 6.38
N ASN A 297 -16.48 3.83 7.00
CA ASN A 297 -17.34 3.84 8.16
C ASN A 297 -16.81 2.87 9.20
N THR A 298 -16.68 3.35 10.42
CA THR A 298 -16.32 2.54 11.58
C THR A 298 -17.62 2.07 12.25
N ILE A 299 -17.68 0.78 12.62
CA ILE A 299 -18.84 0.18 13.29
C ILE A 299 -18.47 -0.34 14.68
N ALA A 300 -19.49 -0.54 15.51
CA ALA A 300 -19.34 -0.98 16.89
C ALA A 300 -18.64 -2.34 17.04
N ASN A 301 -17.72 -2.39 18.02
CA ASN A 301 -17.09 -3.61 18.54
C ASN A 301 -18.10 -4.42 19.37
N VAL A 302 -18.11 -5.76 19.22
CA VAL A 302 -19.09 -6.66 19.85
C VAL A 302 -18.66 -7.10 21.28
N SER A 303 -17.45 -6.74 21.75
CA SER A 303 -16.80 -7.40 22.89
C SER A 303 -16.54 -6.57 24.16
N GLY A 304 -17.19 -5.43 24.36
CA GLY A 304 -17.35 -4.89 25.72
C GLY A 304 -16.24 -3.97 26.28
N THR A 305 -15.02 -3.99 25.73
CA THR A 305 -13.85 -3.54 26.55
C THR A 305 -12.72 -2.80 25.81
N LEU A 306 -12.79 -2.55 24.50
CA LEU A 306 -11.64 -2.06 23.74
C LEU A 306 -11.86 -0.65 23.17
N ASN A 307 -10.91 0.26 23.42
CA ASN A 307 -10.76 1.49 22.65
C ASN A 307 -10.15 1.12 21.30
N THR A 308 -10.82 1.47 20.21
CA THR A 308 -10.35 1.26 18.83
C THR A 308 -9.88 2.59 18.24
N ALA A 309 -8.89 2.51 17.36
CA ALA A 309 -8.27 3.66 16.73
C ALA A 309 -8.01 3.37 15.26
N TYR A 310 -8.45 4.28 14.38
CA TYR A 310 -8.23 4.17 12.94
C TYR A 310 -7.57 5.42 12.40
N VAL A 311 -6.77 5.22 11.36
CA VAL A 311 -6.01 6.28 10.71
C VAL A 311 -6.03 6.09 9.20
N GLY A 312 -6.03 7.19 8.47
CA GLY A 312 -6.18 7.23 7.04
C GLY A 312 -5.05 6.53 6.25
N THR A 313 -5.37 6.10 5.03
CA THR A 313 -4.44 5.45 4.10
C THR A 313 -3.49 6.44 3.40
N LEU A 314 -3.88 7.71 3.29
CA LEU A 314 -3.11 8.77 2.64
C LEU A 314 -2.71 9.88 3.63
N PRO A 315 -1.50 9.81 4.22
CA PRO A 315 -0.97 10.91 5.00
C PRO A 315 -0.50 12.09 4.13
N VAL A 316 -0.62 13.29 4.69
CA VAL A 316 -0.23 14.59 4.11
C VAL A 316 0.87 15.23 4.97
N LYS A 317 1.74 16.06 4.36
CA LYS A 317 2.95 16.60 5.02
C LYS A 317 3.13 18.11 4.94
N SER A 318 2.39 18.74 4.04
CA SER A 318 2.38 20.19 3.81
C SER A 318 1.05 20.58 3.20
N GLY A 319 0.76 21.87 3.12
CA GLY A 319 -0.46 22.39 2.54
C GLY A 319 -1.66 22.42 3.49
N LYS A 320 -2.79 22.81 2.90
CA LYS A 320 -4.07 23.00 3.58
C LYS A 320 -5.09 21.98 3.10
N TRP A 321 -5.74 21.30 4.03
CA TRP A 321 -6.58 20.12 3.78
C TRP A 321 -7.93 20.23 4.48
N TYR A 322 -8.95 19.67 3.86
CA TYR A 322 -10.30 19.61 4.40
C TYR A 322 -10.90 18.22 4.22
N TRP A 323 -11.60 17.73 5.25
CA TRP A 323 -12.43 16.54 5.18
C TRP A 323 -13.55 16.63 6.21
N GLU A 324 -14.54 15.76 6.08
CA GLU A 324 -15.70 15.71 6.98
C GLU A 324 -15.78 14.36 7.69
N ILE A 325 -16.25 14.41 8.92
CA ILE A 325 -16.53 13.25 9.76
C ILE A 325 -17.97 13.39 10.28
N THR A 326 -18.84 12.47 9.90
CA THR A 326 -20.18 12.35 10.49
C THR A 326 -20.12 11.45 11.71
N LEU A 327 -20.67 11.90 12.84
CA LEU A 327 -20.73 11.09 14.06
C LEU A 327 -21.92 10.14 13.99
N ASN A 328 -21.67 8.83 14.12
CA ASN A 328 -22.73 7.82 14.12
C ASN A 328 -23.16 7.42 15.53
N GLY A 329 -22.46 7.90 16.56
CA GLY A 329 -22.76 7.68 17.96
C GLY A 329 -22.37 8.88 18.84
N ALA A 330 -23.02 9.00 19.99
CA ALA A 330 -22.83 10.12 20.91
C ALA A 330 -21.50 10.09 21.69
N SER A 331 -20.77 8.97 21.67
CA SER A 331 -19.56 8.77 22.49
C SER A 331 -18.27 8.58 21.66
N VAL A 332 -18.20 9.15 20.45
CA VAL A 332 -16.94 9.27 19.70
C VAL A 332 -15.95 10.06 20.55
N GLN A 333 -14.79 9.49 20.83
CA GLN A 333 -13.90 10.00 21.86
C GLN A 333 -12.93 11.04 21.32
N GLU A 334 -12.37 10.85 20.13
CA GLU A 334 -11.46 11.81 19.50
C GLU A 334 -11.49 11.69 17.99
N ILE A 335 -11.46 12.82 17.29
CA ILE A 335 -11.31 12.92 15.85
C ILE A 335 -10.31 14.03 15.49
N GLY A 336 -9.53 13.84 14.45
CA GLY A 336 -8.55 14.85 14.04
C GLY A 336 -7.45 14.24 13.19
N ILE A 337 -6.20 14.50 13.59
CA ILE A 337 -5.01 14.03 12.88
C ILE A 337 -4.11 13.17 13.76
N ALA A 338 -3.42 12.24 13.10
CA ALA A 338 -2.40 11.39 13.69
C ALA A 338 -1.10 11.46 12.88
N ASP A 339 0.05 11.59 13.55
CA ASP A 339 1.34 11.29 12.92
C ASP A 339 1.44 9.80 12.66
N VAL A 340 1.56 9.44 11.38
CA VAL A 340 1.51 8.03 11.00
C VAL A 340 2.72 7.22 11.46
N SER A 341 3.83 7.89 11.79
CA SER A 341 5.03 7.24 12.30
C SER A 341 4.88 6.72 13.73
N GLN A 342 3.92 7.25 14.50
CA GLN A 342 3.77 6.94 15.93
C GLN A 342 2.78 5.80 16.22
N PHE A 343 2.05 5.29 15.23
CA PHE A 343 1.14 4.14 15.40
C PHE A 343 1.88 2.80 15.26
N PRO A 344 1.43 1.75 15.95
CA PRO A 344 0.12 1.62 16.62
C PRO A 344 0.08 1.96 18.12
N SER A 345 1.06 2.70 18.65
CA SER A 345 1.19 3.05 20.07
C SER A 345 0.31 4.21 20.59
N VAL A 346 -0.53 4.80 19.74
CA VAL A 346 -1.27 6.06 19.95
C VAL A 346 -2.72 5.94 20.51
N THR A 347 -2.91 5.88 21.84
CA THR A 347 -4.27 5.77 22.43
C THR A 347 -5.04 7.09 22.27
N LEU A 348 -6.29 7.10 22.70
CA LEU A 348 -7.02 8.31 23.05
C LEU A 348 -6.09 9.31 23.78
N GLY A 349 -6.01 10.53 23.24
CA GLY A 349 -5.25 11.64 23.82
C GLY A 349 -3.78 11.38 24.06
N SER A 350 -3.13 10.56 23.23
CA SER A 350 -1.70 10.24 23.34
C SER A 350 -0.82 11.17 22.51
N THR A 351 0.49 11.08 22.73
CA THR A 351 1.49 11.78 21.90
C THR A 351 1.37 11.35 20.43
N GLY A 352 1.48 12.30 19.50
CA GLY A 352 1.32 12.07 18.07
C GLY A 352 -0.11 12.20 17.55
N THR A 353 -1.06 12.70 18.36
CA THR A 353 -2.43 13.05 17.93
C THR A 353 -2.79 14.49 18.23
N TRP A 354 -3.61 15.07 17.37
CA TRP A 354 -4.20 16.38 17.57
C TRP A 354 -5.66 16.32 17.13
N GLY A 355 -6.58 16.52 18.08
CA GLY A 355 -7.98 16.20 17.85
C GLY A 355 -8.97 16.98 18.71
N TYR A 356 -10.19 17.02 18.22
CA TYR A 356 -11.39 17.39 18.97
C TYR A 356 -11.98 16.13 19.60
N ARG A 357 -12.51 16.25 20.82
CA ARG A 357 -13.21 15.19 21.55
C ARG A 357 -14.72 15.44 21.57
N PRO A 358 -15.49 14.85 20.64
CA PRO A 358 -16.93 15.08 20.52
C PRO A 358 -17.70 14.84 21.82
N ASN A 359 -17.39 13.76 22.53
CA ASN A 359 -18.10 13.36 23.75
C ASN A 359 -17.98 14.37 24.90
N THR A 360 -16.87 15.12 25.00
CA THR A 360 -16.62 16.05 26.13
C THR A 360 -16.53 17.52 25.72
N GLY A 361 -16.39 17.82 24.43
CA GLY A 361 -16.12 19.19 23.96
C GLY A 361 -14.66 19.62 24.12
N GLN A 362 -13.76 18.72 24.54
CA GLN A 362 -12.35 19.05 24.77
C GLN A 362 -11.52 18.99 23.48
N LYS A 363 -10.31 19.55 23.52
CA LYS A 363 -9.26 19.26 22.53
C LYS A 363 -8.15 18.44 23.18
N SER A 364 -7.53 17.60 22.39
CA SER A 364 -6.33 16.85 22.73
C SER A 364 -5.22 17.25 21.78
N LEU A 365 -4.09 17.69 22.31
CA LEU A 365 -2.93 18.12 21.53
C LEU A 365 -1.70 17.42 22.07
N ASN A 366 -1.20 16.44 21.31
CA ASN A 366 0.04 15.71 21.57
C ASN A 366 0.18 15.20 23.01
N GLY A 367 -0.83 14.50 23.52
CA GLY A 367 -0.83 13.98 24.89
C GLY A 367 -1.57 14.84 25.92
N VAL A 368 -1.96 16.07 25.57
CA VAL A 368 -2.51 17.04 26.53
C VAL A 368 -3.96 17.37 26.20
N THR A 369 -4.87 17.07 27.14
CA THR A 369 -6.30 17.41 27.01
C THR A 369 -6.63 18.73 27.70
N SER A 370 -7.43 19.59 27.04
CA SER A 370 -7.89 20.88 27.59
C SER A 370 -9.28 21.26 27.07
N ALA A 371 -9.93 22.23 27.71
CA ALA A 371 -11.22 22.76 27.25
C ALA A 371 -11.10 23.40 25.85
N TYR A 372 -12.15 23.31 25.05
CA TYR A 372 -12.15 23.82 23.68
C TYR A 372 -13.51 24.34 23.21
N ALA A 373 -14.53 23.49 23.11
CA ALA A 373 -15.84 23.83 22.55
C ALA A 373 -16.98 23.04 23.21
N ALA A 374 -18.21 23.21 22.72
CA ALA A 374 -19.35 22.38 23.11
C ALA A 374 -19.21 20.96 22.55
N SER A 375 -19.79 19.96 23.24
CA SER A 375 -19.81 18.57 22.78
C SER A 375 -20.64 18.38 21.50
N SER A 376 -20.44 17.24 20.85
CA SER A 376 -21.16 16.80 19.66
C SER A 376 -21.72 15.40 19.83
N THR A 377 -22.75 15.08 19.05
CA THR A 377 -23.49 13.83 19.16
C THR A 377 -23.86 13.25 17.80
N THR A 378 -24.58 12.14 17.78
CA THR A 378 -25.02 11.44 16.57
C THR A 378 -25.63 12.40 15.55
N ASN A 379 -25.29 12.18 14.27
CA ASN A 379 -25.64 12.97 13.09
C ASN A 379 -24.96 14.35 12.99
N ASP A 380 -24.26 14.83 14.01
CA ASP A 380 -23.41 16.01 13.84
C ASP A 380 -22.31 15.71 12.81
N VAL A 381 -22.00 16.71 11.98
CA VAL A 381 -20.95 16.62 10.97
C VAL A 381 -19.85 17.59 11.34
N ILE A 382 -18.63 17.05 11.45
CA ILE A 382 -17.45 17.80 11.83
C ILE A 382 -16.57 17.97 10.60
N GLY A 383 -16.42 19.20 10.13
CA GLY A 383 -15.41 19.58 9.15
C GLY A 383 -14.07 19.76 9.84
N VAL A 384 -13.03 19.10 9.36
CA VAL A 384 -11.68 19.22 9.90
C VAL A 384 -10.83 20.01 8.90
N CYS A 385 -10.28 21.12 9.36
CA CYS A 385 -9.51 22.06 8.56
C CYS A 385 -8.07 22.05 9.06
N LEU A 386 -7.17 21.40 8.32
CA LEU A 386 -5.76 21.31 8.66
C LEU A 386 -4.96 22.26 7.77
N ASP A 387 -4.13 23.11 8.35
CA ASP A 387 -3.12 23.88 7.63
C ASP A 387 -1.75 23.56 8.23
N ILE A 388 -1.03 22.65 7.57
CA ILE A 388 0.26 22.15 8.05
C ILE A 388 1.32 23.25 7.93
N ASP A 389 1.26 24.03 6.85
CA ASP A 389 2.23 25.09 6.57
C ASP A 389 2.18 26.18 7.64
N ASN A 390 0.99 26.47 8.16
CA ASN A 390 0.79 27.45 9.24
C ASN A 390 0.68 26.82 10.63
N ASN A 391 0.83 25.49 10.78
CA ASN A 391 0.66 24.78 12.06
C ASN A 391 -0.68 25.11 12.76
N THR A 392 -1.78 25.09 11.99
CA THR A 392 -3.12 25.32 12.53
C THR A 392 -4.09 24.18 12.24
N LEU A 393 -5.05 24.00 13.15
CA LEU A 393 -6.14 23.02 13.05
C LEU A 393 -7.43 23.69 13.51
N GLU A 394 -8.50 23.55 12.74
CA GLU A 394 -9.82 24.07 13.11
C GLU A 394 -10.88 22.99 12.87
N PHE A 395 -11.85 22.93 13.78
CA PHE A 395 -13.01 22.08 13.65
C PHE A 395 -14.24 22.94 13.41
N LEU A 396 -15.02 22.59 12.39
CA LEU A 396 -16.31 23.18 12.07
C LEU A 396 -17.40 22.17 12.42
N LYS A 397 -18.52 22.62 12.98
CA LYS A 397 -19.65 21.75 13.33
C LYS A 397 -20.92 22.14 12.58
N GLN A 398 -21.58 21.16 11.98
CA GLN A 398 -22.96 21.24 11.51
C GLN A 398 -23.83 20.33 12.38
N THR A 399 -24.77 20.92 13.12
CA THR A 399 -25.61 20.19 14.08
C THR A 399 -26.66 19.33 13.38
N GLY A 400 -26.74 18.05 13.71
CA GLY A 400 -27.70 17.09 13.13
C GLY A 400 -27.56 16.88 11.62
N GLY A 401 -26.45 17.32 11.02
CA GLY A 401 -26.17 17.16 9.60
C GLY A 401 -27.01 18.06 8.69
N VAL A 402 -27.61 19.11 9.25
CA VAL A 402 -28.42 20.13 8.58
C VAL A 402 -27.99 21.55 8.98
N GLY A 403 -28.24 22.54 8.11
CA GLY A 403 -27.90 23.94 8.38
C GLY A 403 -26.45 24.32 8.06
N ALA A 404 -26.00 25.47 8.57
CA ALA A 404 -24.65 25.99 8.32
C ALA A 404 -23.60 25.38 9.27
N PHE A 405 -22.35 25.31 8.81
CA PHE A 405 -21.21 24.98 9.66
C PHE A 405 -20.83 26.18 10.53
N VAL A 406 -20.52 25.92 11.80
CA VAL A 406 -20.04 26.90 12.77
C VAL A 406 -18.65 26.51 13.25
N SER A 407 -17.73 27.47 13.34
CA SER A 407 -16.39 27.22 13.90
C SER A 407 -16.47 26.87 15.39
N LEU A 408 -15.71 25.83 15.77
CA LEU A 408 -15.45 25.47 17.17
C LEU A 408 -14.21 26.16 17.75
N GLY A 409 -13.50 26.95 16.92
CA GLY A 409 -12.34 27.76 17.31
C GLY A 409 -11.04 27.33 16.63
N LEU A 410 -10.23 28.28 16.18
CA LEU A 410 -8.93 27.99 15.58
C LEU A 410 -7.91 27.55 16.64
N ILE A 411 -7.21 26.45 16.38
CA ILE A 411 -6.06 25.98 17.17
C ILE A 411 -4.80 26.37 16.43
N THR A 412 -3.91 27.11 17.09
CA THR A 412 -2.62 27.56 16.55
C THR A 412 -1.46 26.94 17.30
N GLY A 413 -0.28 26.86 16.68
CA GLY A 413 0.94 26.45 17.38
C GLY A 413 0.92 24.97 17.77
N LEU A 414 0.43 24.11 16.86
CA LEU A 414 0.31 22.66 17.09
C LEU A 414 1.63 21.95 17.43
N ALA A 415 2.77 22.58 17.11
CA ALA A 415 4.11 22.00 17.22
C ALA A 415 4.21 20.66 16.46
N LEU A 416 3.74 20.63 15.22
CA LEU A 416 3.82 19.45 14.37
C LEU A 416 5.29 19.11 14.10
N PRO A 417 5.69 17.83 14.17
CA PRO A 417 7.04 17.42 13.77
C PRO A 417 7.35 17.85 12.33
N SER A 418 8.54 18.41 12.09
CA SER A 418 8.98 18.92 10.78
C SER A 418 9.02 17.88 9.64
N ILE A 419 9.00 16.61 10.01
CA ILE A 419 9.06 15.42 9.15
C ILE A 419 7.83 14.51 9.35
N GLY A 420 6.85 15.00 10.13
CA GLY A 420 5.62 14.28 10.43
C GLY A 420 4.83 14.01 9.16
N SER A 421 3.98 12.99 9.21
CA SER A 421 3.07 12.69 8.10
C SER A 421 1.70 12.43 8.69
N PHE A 422 0.73 13.26 8.38
CA PHE A 422 -0.52 13.35 9.14
C PHE A 422 -1.68 12.80 8.32
N ALA A 423 -2.52 11.97 8.93
CA ALA A 423 -3.71 11.44 8.27
C ALA A 423 -4.95 11.64 9.16
N PRO A 424 -6.17 11.63 8.57
CA PRO A 424 -7.41 11.58 9.34
C PRO A 424 -7.36 10.47 10.37
N PHE A 425 -7.80 10.79 11.58
CA PHE A 425 -7.73 9.93 12.74
C PHE A 425 -9.05 9.94 13.49
N GLU A 426 -9.42 8.79 14.04
CA GLU A 426 -10.52 8.68 14.99
C GLU A 426 -10.22 7.65 16.07
N THR A 427 -10.75 7.88 17.26
CA THR A 427 -10.92 6.87 18.31
C THR A 427 -12.32 6.91 18.87
N HIS A 428 -12.80 5.74 19.25
CA HIS A 428 -14.07 5.59 19.92
C HIS A 428 -14.02 4.52 21.00
N GLY A 429 -14.90 4.69 21.98
CA GLY A 429 -15.18 3.70 23.00
C GLY A 429 -16.27 2.72 22.54
N ASN A 430 -16.66 1.83 23.45
CA ASN A 430 -17.41 0.61 23.17
C ASN A 430 -18.86 0.74 22.58
N LEU A 431 -19.30 -0.32 21.90
CA LEU A 431 -20.65 -0.80 21.51
C LEU A 431 -21.61 0.03 20.62
N THR A 432 -21.41 1.33 20.35
CA THR A 432 -22.36 2.06 19.46
C THR A 432 -21.78 3.30 18.76
N ASN A 433 -20.46 3.45 18.78
CA ASN A 433 -19.80 4.71 18.47
C ASN A 433 -18.94 4.52 17.24
N GLY A 434 -19.40 5.01 16.10
CA GLY A 434 -18.63 4.99 14.88
C GLY A 434 -18.60 6.38 14.25
N VAL A 435 -17.80 6.50 13.21
CA VAL A 435 -17.77 7.68 12.37
C VAL A 435 -17.83 7.31 10.90
N SER A 436 -18.39 8.20 10.10
CA SER A 436 -18.31 8.12 8.64
C SER A 436 -17.41 9.21 8.09
N LEU A 437 -16.33 8.79 7.44
CA LEU A 437 -15.33 9.65 6.81
C LEU A 437 -15.76 10.06 5.40
N ASN A 438 -15.54 11.33 5.07
CA ASN A 438 -15.61 11.86 3.71
C ASN A 438 -14.41 12.77 3.45
N CYS A 439 -13.46 12.30 2.65
CA CYS A 439 -12.26 13.01 2.22
C CYS A 439 -12.43 13.71 0.87
N GLY A 440 -13.67 13.85 0.38
CA GLY A 440 -14.00 14.43 -0.93
C GLY A 440 -14.35 13.39 -2.01
N GLN A 441 -14.32 12.08 -1.70
CA GLN A 441 -14.72 11.03 -2.64
C GLN A 441 -16.23 10.99 -2.95
N ARG A 442 -17.00 11.79 -2.21
CA ARG A 442 -18.41 12.09 -2.42
C ARG A 442 -18.66 13.56 -2.05
N PRO A 443 -19.78 14.16 -2.48
CA PRO A 443 -20.08 15.56 -2.16
C PRO A 443 -19.91 15.85 -0.66
N LEU A 444 -19.20 16.94 -0.34
CA LEU A 444 -19.09 17.46 1.01
C LEU A 444 -20.42 18.14 1.41
N LYS A 445 -20.79 18.07 2.69
CA LYS A 445 -21.94 18.81 3.22
C LYS A 445 -21.65 20.30 3.35
N ASN A 446 -20.40 20.66 3.64
CA ASN A 446 -19.92 22.02 3.60
C ASN A 446 -19.60 22.39 2.15
N THR A 447 -20.49 23.19 1.54
CA THR A 447 -20.31 23.67 0.17
C THR A 447 -19.34 24.86 0.07
N THR A 448 -18.87 25.38 1.21
CA THR A 448 -17.92 26.49 1.30
C THR A 448 -16.82 26.19 2.34
N PRO A 449 -16.00 25.14 2.15
CA PRO A 449 -14.89 24.87 3.04
C PRO A 449 -13.81 25.97 2.93
N PRO A 450 -12.87 26.05 3.89
CA PRO A 450 -11.91 27.15 3.95
C PRO A 450 -11.14 27.35 2.65
N ALA A 451 -11.03 28.59 2.19
CA ALA A 451 -10.32 28.91 0.95
C ALA A 451 -8.90 28.31 0.92
N GLY A 452 -8.56 27.71 -0.23
CA GLY A 452 -7.28 27.05 -0.46
C GLY A 452 -7.15 25.64 0.11
N SER A 453 -8.18 25.09 0.77
CA SER A 453 -8.14 23.70 1.23
C SER A 453 -8.30 22.70 0.09
N LEU A 454 -7.61 21.57 0.19
CA LEU A 454 -7.67 20.46 -0.74
C LEU A 454 -8.31 19.21 -0.12
N ASP A 455 -8.94 18.40 -0.96
CA ASP A 455 -9.42 17.07 -0.62
C ASP A 455 -8.24 16.09 -0.45
N ILE A 456 -8.37 15.09 0.44
CA ILE A 456 -7.29 14.10 0.65
C ILE A 456 -7.39 12.98 -0.37
N CYS A 457 -6.76 13.19 -1.53
CA CYS A 457 -6.69 12.22 -2.61
C CYS A 457 -5.32 12.23 -3.31
N ALA A 458 -5.03 11.18 -4.05
CA ALA A 458 -3.76 10.98 -4.75
C ALA A 458 -3.42 12.15 -5.68
N LYS A 459 -4.39 12.73 -6.40
CA LYS A 459 -4.16 13.88 -7.28
C LYS A 459 -3.58 15.10 -6.54
N ASN A 460 -4.06 15.33 -5.32
CA ASN A 460 -3.69 16.50 -4.50
C ASN A 460 -2.39 16.31 -3.73
N LEU A 461 -1.85 15.09 -3.64
CA LEU A 461 -0.54 14.86 -3.04
C LEU A 461 0.56 15.57 -3.86
N PRO A 462 1.59 16.15 -3.22
CA PRO A 462 2.70 16.79 -3.92
C PRO A 462 3.41 15.87 -4.92
N GLU A 463 3.94 16.45 -6.00
CA GLU A 463 4.79 15.71 -6.92
C GLU A 463 6.14 15.38 -6.26
N PRO A 464 6.55 14.11 -6.21
CA PRO A 464 7.87 13.78 -5.70
C PRO A 464 8.95 14.27 -6.68
N PRO A 465 9.99 14.98 -6.21
CA PRO A 465 11.03 15.53 -7.07
C PRO A 465 11.93 14.46 -7.71
N VAL A 466 11.98 13.28 -7.11
CA VAL A 466 12.73 12.09 -7.55
C VAL A 466 11.81 10.90 -7.37
N LEU A 467 11.90 9.89 -8.25
CA LEU A 467 11.12 8.67 -8.11
C LEU A 467 11.93 7.55 -7.44
N PRO A 468 11.30 6.59 -6.76
CA PRO A 468 12.03 5.51 -6.10
C PRO A 468 12.87 4.66 -7.07
N ARG A 469 12.39 4.50 -8.31
CA ARG A 469 13.14 3.84 -9.38
C ARG A 469 14.45 4.54 -9.77
N ASP A 470 14.64 5.79 -9.38
CA ASP A 470 15.86 6.56 -9.66
C ASP A 470 16.91 6.39 -8.57
N ILE A 471 16.53 5.83 -7.41
CA ILE A 471 17.43 5.63 -6.26
C ILE A 471 17.80 4.17 -6.05
N PHE A 472 16.94 3.23 -6.45
CA PHE A 472 17.12 1.82 -6.14
C PHE A 472 16.75 0.90 -7.31
N LYS A 473 17.59 -0.12 -7.52
CA LYS A 473 17.35 -1.22 -8.46
C LYS A 473 17.56 -2.55 -7.75
N ALA A 474 16.71 -3.52 -8.06
CA ALA A 474 16.84 -4.88 -7.60
C ALA A 474 16.53 -5.84 -8.75
N VAL A 475 17.37 -6.86 -8.91
CA VAL A 475 17.22 -7.91 -9.92
C VAL A 475 17.56 -9.27 -9.31
N ALA A 476 16.98 -10.33 -9.87
CA ALA A 476 17.33 -11.71 -9.55
C ALA A 476 17.73 -12.43 -10.84
N ASP A 477 18.87 -13.13 -10.81
CA ASP A 477 19.46 -13.80 -11.97
C ASP A 477 20.47 -14.86 -11.51
N SER A 478 21.07 -15.59 -12.45
CA SER A 478 22.24 -16.45 -12.24
C SER A 478 23.49 -15.65 -11.90
N GLY A 479 24.47 -16.27 -11.23
CA GLY A 479 25.72 -15.61 -10.85
C GLY A 479 26.53 -15.10 -12.05
N ALA A 480 26.46 -15.79 -13.19
CA ALA A 480 27.13 -15.37 -14.42
C ALA A 480 26.55 -14.06 -15.00
N ASN A 481 25.25 -13.83 -14.83
CA ASN A 481 24.53 -12.72 -15.47
C ASN A 481 24.20 -11.57 -14.51
N ILE A 482 24.15 -11.80 -13.20
CA ILE A 482 23.61 -10.84 -12.22
C ILE A 482 24.28 -9.46 -12.29
N GLN A 483 25.59 -9.40 -12.55
CA GLN A 483 26.29 -8.11 -12.68
C GLN A 483 25.84 -7.34 -13.92
N THR A 484 25.71 -8.01 -15.06
CA THR A 484 25.23 -7.42 -16.32
C THR A 484 23.78 -6.97 -16.19
N SER A 485 22.92 -7.82 -15.62
CA SER A 485 21.50 -7.52 -15.40
C SER A 485 21.31 -6.32 -14.46
N LEU A 486 22.10 -6.25 -13.38
CA LEU A 486 22.06 -5.11 -12.46
C LEU A 486 22.59 -3.83 -13.13
N ALA A 487 23.70 -3.91 -13.86
CA ALA A 487 24.27 -2.78 -14.60
C ALA A 487 23.29 -2.21 -15.64
N ALA A 488 22.58 -3.08 -16.36
CA ALA A 488 21.52 -2.67 -17.29
C ALA A 488 20.37 -1.96 -16.56
N ALA A 489 19.92 -2.50 -15.42
CA ALA A 489 18.83 -1.91 -14.64
C ALA A 489 19.18 -0.51 -14.10
N ARG A 490 20.45 -0.26 -13.75
CA ARG A 490 20.95 1.04 -13.24
C ARG A 490 21.66 1.89 -14.29
N SER A 491 21.40 1.65 -15.58
CA SER A 491 22.05 2.38 -16.67
C SER A 491 21.96 3.91 -16.47
N GLY A 492 23.07 4.61 -16.72
CA GLY A 492 23.17 6.07 -16.55
C GLY A 492 23.53 6.56 -15.14
N TRP A 493 23.74 5.67 -14.16
CA TRP A 493 24.22 6.07 -12.84
C TRP A 493 25.75 6.19 -12.82
N SER A 494 26.27 7.36 -12.45
CA SER A 494 27.72 7.59 -12.26
C SER A 494 28.24 6.93 -10.98
N ASP A 495 27.55 7.21 -9.87
CA ASP A 495 27.95 6.79 -8.53
C ASP A 495 26.89 5.89 -7.90
N TYR A 496 27.35 4.77 -7.37
CA TYR A 496 26.45 3.74 -6.88
C TYR A 496 27.12 2.81 -5.86
N ILE A 497 26.27 2.15 -5.08
CA ILE A 497 26.63 1.03 -4.20
C ILE A 497 25.91 -0.19 -4.74
N GLU A 498 26.62 -1.28 -4.98
CA GLU A 498 26.06 -2.56 -5.37
C GLU A 498 26.18 -3.57 -4.25
N ILE A 499 25.17 -4.42 -4.12
CA ILE A 499 25.12 -5.48 -3.13
C ILE A 499 24.71 -6.77 -3.84
N PHE A 500 25.49 -7.85 -3.65
CA PHE A 500 25.22 -9.16 -4.23
C PHE A 500 25.11 -10.22 -3.14
N LYS A 501 24.08 -11.06 -3.24
CA LYS A 501 23.91 -12.23 -2.38
C LYS A 501 23.57 -13.46 -3.20
N ARG A 502 24.39 -14.50 -3.05
CA ARG A 502 24.09 -15.84 -3.55
C ARG A 502 23.00 -16.48 -2.69
N ARG A 503 22.00 -17.09 -3.31
CA ARG A 503 20.77 -17.55 -2.64
C ARG A 503 20.65 -19.07 -2.50
N ASP A 504 21.49 -19.82 -3.22
CA ASP A 504 21.42 -21.29 -3.33
C ASP A 504 22.52 -22.04 -2.55
N THR A 505 23.36 -21.34 -1.78
CA THR A 505 24.37 -21.97 -0.89
C THR A 505 24.61 -21.16 0.38
N THR A 506 25.15 -21.82 1.42
CA THR A 506 25.56 -21.20 2.69
C THR A 506 27.02 -20.70 2.68
N ALA A 507 27.71 -20.77 1.54
CA ALA A 507 29.15 -20.51 1.45
C ALA A 507 29.51 -19.03 1.22
N GLU A 508 28.54 -18.18 0.85
CA GLU A 508 28.82 -16.82 0.42
C GLU A 508 27.95 -15.80 1.18
N GLY A 509 28.63 -14.79 1.72
CA GLY A 509 28.03 -13.65 2.39
C GLY A 509 27.45 -12.62 1.44
N TRP A 510 27.29 -11.41 1.95
CA TRP A 510 26.71 -10.28 1.23
C TRP A 510 27.82 -9.36 0.77
N ARG A 511 28.06 -9.30 -0.53
CA ARG A 511 29.19 -8.56 -1.11
C ARG A 511 28.76 -7.15 -1.48
N TRP A 512 29.34 -6.16 -0.81
CA TRP A 512 29.16 -4.73 -1.06
C TRP A 512 30.30 -4.22 -1.94
N ARG A 513 29.97 -3.67 -3.10
CA ARG A 513 30.91 -3.06 -4.05
C ARG A 513 30.51 -1.61 -4.31
N PHE A 514 31.49 -0.75 -4.51
CA PHE A 514 31.27 0.68 -4.72
C PHE A 514 31.79 1.11 -6.09
N SER A 515 31.16 2.11 -6.70
CA SER A 515 31.56 2.62 -8.02
C SER A 515 32.99 3.19 -8.04
N ASP A 516 33.49 3.65 -6.89
CA ASP A 516 34.86 4.17 -6.70
C ASP A 516 35.92 3.06 -6.46
N ASP A 517 35.50 1.82 -6.23
CA ASP A 517 36.38 0.67 -5.99
C ASP A 517 35.73 -0.64 -6.46
N THR A 518 35.53 -0.77 -7.78
CA THR A 518 34.84 -1.92 -8.37
C THR A 518 35.65 -3.22 -8.34
N ALA A 519 36.95 -3.12 -8.08
CA ALA A 519 37.86 -4.27 -8.01
C ALA A 519 37.77 -5.02 -6.67
N ASN A 520 37.11 -4.44 -5.67
CA ASN A 520 37.05 -4.98 -4.31
C ASN A 520 35.62 -5.03 -3.76
N TYR A 521 35.44 -5.78 -2.67
CA TYR A 521 34.21 -5.81 -1.89
C TYR A 521 34.45 -5.85 -0.39
N LEU A 522 33.40 -5.49 0.36
CA LEU A 522 33.26 -5.73 1.80
C LEU A 522 32.13 -6.73 2.03
N ASP A 523 32.27 -7.62 3.02
CA ASP A 523 31.26 -8.64 3.36
C ASP A 523 30.49 -8.27 4.63
N SER A 524 29.19 -8.03 4.54
CA SER A 524 28.38 -7.66 5.73
C SER A 524 28.04 -8.83 6.65
N SER A 525 28.40 -10.06 6.29
CA SER A 525 28.25 -11.23 7.17
C SER A 525 29.50 -11.52 8.02
N SER A 526 30.52 -10.67 7.98
CA SER A 526 31.75 -10.84 8.75
C SER A 526 32.45 -9.53 9.09
N THR A 527 33.45 -9.60 9.97
CA THR A 527 34.37 -8.48 10.26
C THR A 527 35.56 -8.42 9.30
N ALA A 528 35.61 -9.30 8.30
CA ALA A 528 36.77 -9.51 7.45
C ALA A 528 37.22 -8.24 6.70
N ALA A 529 38.46 -8.31 6.24
CA ALA A 529 39.06 -7.29 5.40
C ALA A 529 38.31 -7.13 4.09
N LYS A 530 38.48 -5.95 3.50
CA LYS A 530 38.22 -5.74 2.08
C LYS A 530 39.01 -6.77 1.27
N ALA A 531 38.34 -7.41 0.32
CA ALA A 531 38.92 -8.44 -0.54
C ALA A 531 38.65 -8.16 -2.02
N ALA A 532 39.43 -8.79 -2.90
CA ALA A 532 39.24 -8.69 -4.34
C ALA A 532 37.86 -9.24 -4.75
N PHE A 533 37.15 -8.53 -5.62
CA PHE A 533 35.83 -8.94 -6.09
C PHE A 533 35.93 -10.21 -6.94
N PRO A 534 35.32 -11.33 -6.54
CA PRO A 534 35.46 -12.59 -7.27
C PRO A 534 34.52 -12.64 -8.48
N ALA A 535 34.80 -13.55 -9.41
CA ALA A 535 33.80 -13.96 -10.39
C ALA A 535 32.61 -14.60 -9.65
N LEU A 536 31.40 -14.09 -9.92
CA LEU A 536 30.18 -14.61 -9.32
C LEU A 536 29.75 -15.90 -10.04
N SER A 537 29.39 -16.93 -9.27
CA SER A 537 28.99 -18.24 -9.78
C SER A 537 27.83 -18.80 -8.98
N GLY A 538 26.98 -19.63 -9.59
CA GLY A 538 25.78 -20.19 -8.98
C GLY A 538 24.52 -19.95 -9.81
N SER A 539 23.45 -20.68 -9.50
CA SER A 539 22.20 -20.62 -10.27
C SER A 539 21.31 -19.46 -9.86
N SER A 540 21.52 -18.91 -8.65
CA SER A 540 20.55 -18.01 -8.02
C SER A 540 21.23 -16.91 -7.20
N TYR A 541 21.08 -15.67 -7.64
CA TYR A 541 21.54 -14.44 -6.96
C TYR A 541 20.42 -13.42 -6.80
N GLY A 542 20.57 -12.57 -5.80
CA GLY A 542 19.96 -11.24 -5.77
C GLY A 542 21.04 -10.18 -5.95
N GLY A 543 20.75 -9.17 -6.76
CA GLY A 543 21.60 -8.01 -7.01
C GLY A 543 20.82 -6.73 -6.73
N TYR A 544 21.41 -5.83 -5.96
CA TYR A 544 20.79 -4.57 -5.54
C TYR A 544 21.73 -3.41 -5.81
N ALA A 545 21.21 -2.26 -6.25
CA ALA A 545 21.98 -1.05 -6.43
C ALA A 545 21.28 0.16 -5.79
N LEU A 546 22.07 0.99 -5.11
CA LEU A 546 21.69 2.29 -4.57
C LEU A 546 22.41 3.39 -5.34
N ARG A 547 21.68 4.39 -5.83
CA ARG A 547 22.26 5.55 -6.49
C ARG A 547 22.80 6.51 -5.45
N VAL A 548 24.06 6.93 -5.59
CA VAL A 548 24.69 7.88 -4.69
C VAL A 548 24.45 9.30 -5.19
N GLY A 549 24.10 10.20 -4.28
CA GLY A 549 23.88 11.62 -4.51
C GLY A 549 22.89 12.22 -3.52
N ALA A 550 23.10 13.49 -3.14
CA ALA A 550 22.26 14.18 -2.15
C ALA A 550 20.77 14.25 -2.54
N ALA A 551 20.49 14.39 -3.84
CA ALA A 551 19.12 14.36 -4.38
C ALA A 551 18.42 13.00 -4.15
N TYR A 552 19.19 11.92 -4.12
CA TYR A 552 18.72 10.54 -3.91
C TYR A 552 18.72 10.15 -2.43
N GLY A 553 19.22 11.01 -1.55
CA GLY A 553 19.31 10.73 -0.12
C GLY A 553 20.38 9.73 0.26
N VAL A 554 21.36 9.44 -0.60
CA VAL A 554 22.42 8.47 -0.34
C VAL A 554 23.78 9.12 -0.52
N ALA A 555 24.68 8.93 0.43
CA ALA A 555 26.07 9.36 0.35
C ALA A 555 27.01 8.23 0.80
N THR A 556 28.21 8.19 0.25
CA THR A 556 29.26 7.22 0.64
C THR A 556 30.63 7.83 0.43
N GLY A 557 31.63 7.34 1.16
CA GLY A 557 33.01 7.79 1.03
C GLY A 557 33.99 7.00 1.90
N ARG A 558 35.25 7.42 1.87
CA ARG A 558 36.31 6.90 2.75
C ARG A 558 36.69 7.96 3.77
N LEU A 559 36.97 7.53 4.99
CA LEU A 559 37.54 8.32 6.07
C LEU A 559 38.88 7.70 6.48
N SER A 560 39.93 8.50 6.49
CA SER A 560 41.20 8.15 7.12
C SER A 560 41.20 8.67 8.56
N HIS A 561 40.91 7.80 9.52
CA HIS A 561 40.79 8.16 10.93
C HIS A 561 42.10 7.93 11.69
N THR A 562 42.40 8.81 12.65
CA THR A 562 43.54 8.66 13.56
C THR A 562 43.06 8.62 15.00
N ASN A 563 43.40 7.55 15.72
CA ASN A 563 43.08 7.42 17.13
C ASN A 563 43.62 8.60 17.94
N GLY A 564 42.81 9.10 18.88
CA GLY A 564 43.10 10.27 19.70
C GLY A 564 42.48 11.58 19.21
N ALA A 565 41.92 11.63 17.99
CA ALA A 565 41.23 12.80 17.45
C ALA A 565 39.88 12.41 16.82
N ALA A 566 38.81 13.14 17.14
CA ALA A 566 37.51 12.90 16.52
C ALA A 566 37.46 13.50 15.10
N ASP A 567 36.77 12.82 14.19
CA ASP A 567 36.57 13.29 12.80
C ASP A 567 35.11 13.65 12.57
N THR A 568 34.87 14.73 11.81
CA THR A 568 33.53 15.05 11.30
C THR A 568 33.47 14.76 9.81
N VAL A 569 32.52 13.92 9.42
CA VAL A 569 32.28 13.52 8.04
C VAL A 569 31.08 14.29 7.50
N ALA A 570 31.27 15.03 6.41
CA ALA A 570 30.19 15.69 5.70
C ALA A 570 29.56 14.74 4.68
N ASP A 571 28.23 14.53 4.76
CA ASP A 571 27.48 13.66 3.85
C ASP A 571 26.59 14.42 2.86
N GLY A 572 26.36 15.71 3.08
CA GLY A 572 25.57 16.57 2.19
C GLY A 572 24.08 16.25 2.12
N LEU A 573 23.53 15.45 3.04
CA LEU A 573 22.13 14.99 2.96
C LEU A 573 21.10 15.96 3.57
N ALA A 574 21.55 16.97 4.30
CA ALA A 574 20.74 18.05 4.89
C ALA A 574 19.60 17.57 5.82
N THR A 575 19.79 16.46 6.52
CA THR A 575 18.81 15.93 7.49
C THR A 575 19.51 15.19 8.64
N THR A 576 18.89 15.22 9.82
CA THR A 576 19.31 14.42 10.99
C THR A 576 18.76 12.99 10.93
N ARG A 577 17.67 12.75 10.18
CA ARG A 577 17.09 11.41 10.03
C ARG A 577 17.77 10.64 8.92
N LYS A 578 18.86 9.98 9.30
CA LYS A 578 19.64 9.14 8.40
C LYS A 578 20.23 7.94 9.13
N LEU A 579 20.28 6.82 8.42
CA LEU A 579 21.08 5.67 8.76
C LEU A 579 22.54 5.99 8.43
N VAL A 580 23.48 5.63 9.31
CA VAL A 580 24.92 5.70 9.02
C VAL A 580 25.53 4.32 9.25
N ILE A 581 26.21 3.79 8.24
CA ILE A 581 26.98 2.53 8.30
C ILE A 581 28.46 2.89 8.18
N LEU A 582 29.29 2.37 9.07
CA LEU A 582 30.74 2.59 9.08
C LEU A 582 31.47 1.24 9.21
N LYS A 583 32.43 0.96 8.33
CA LYS A 583 33.19 -0.30 8.30
C LYS A 583 34.68 -0.04 8.09
N ASN A 584 35.53 -0.61 8.95
CA ASN A 584 36.98 -0.63 8.72
C ASN A 584 37.32 -1.50 7.50
N GLU A 585 38.09 -0.98 6.54
CA GLU A 585 38.47 -1.73 5.33
C GLU A 585 39.52 -2.84 5.60
N ALA A 586 40.19 -2.84 6.76
CA ALA A 586 41.21 -3.84 7.12
C ALA A 586 40.66 -5.02 7.95
N ASN A 587 40.22 -4.81 9.18
CA ASN A 587 39.48 -5.81 9.96
C ASN A 587 38.70 -5.05 11.04
N GLY A 588 37.44 -5.37 11.23
CA GLY A 588 36.62 -4.73 12.25
C GLY A 588 35.13 -4.81 11.95
N SER A 589 34.34 -4.41 12.95
CA SER A 589 32.89 -4.44 12.91
C SER A 589 32.27 -3.45 11.93
N TRP A 590 31.02 -3.73 11.56
CA TRP A 590 30.15 -2.84 10.81
C TRP A 590 29.27 -2.05 11.78
N PHE A 591 29.68 -0.85 12.15
CA PHE A 591 28.89 0.01 13.03
C PHE A 591 27.68 0.57 12.27
N VAL A 592 26.50 0.47 12.86
CA VAL A 592 25.25 0.97 12.28
C VAL A 592 24.55 1.87 13.28
N TYR A 593 24.43 3.15 12.93
CA TYR A 593 23.55 4.10 13.58
C TYR A 593 22.21 4.14 12.85
N HIS A 594 21.12 4.16 13.62
CA HIS A 594 19.77 4.43 13.12
C HIS A 594 19.11 5.49 14.01
N PRO A 595 18.37 6.47 13.47
CA PRO A 595 17.89 7.63 14.22
C PRO A 595 16.90 7.30 15.35
N ASP A 596 16.27 6.12 15.29
CA ASP A 596 15.31 5.65 16.30
C ASP A 596 15.91 4.72 17.37
N LEU A 597 17.23 4.47 17.36
CA LEU A 597 17.92 3.77 18.46
C LEU A 597 17.91 4.60 19.74
N THR A 598 18.11 3.94 20.88
CA THR A 598 18.38 4.64 22.13
C THR A 598 19.67 5.48 21.99
N ALA A 599 19.67 6.71 22.50
CA ALA A 599 20.82 7.61 22.39
C ALA A 599 22.11 6.96 22.94
N GLY A 600 23.22 7.07 22.20
CA GLY A 600 24.51 6.45 22.55
C GLY A 600 24.58 4.94 22.28
N LYS A 601 23.62 4.38 21.54
CA LYS A 601 23.65 2.98 21.10
C LYS A 601 23.90 2.85 19.60
N LEU A 602 24.54 1.76 19.21
CA LEU A 602 24.72 1.31 17.83
C LEU A 602 24.26 -0.14 17.66
N LEU A 603 24.06 -0.54 16.42
CA LEU A 603 23.91 -1.94 16.01
C LEU A 603 25.14 -2.38 15.22
N TYR A 604 25.34 -3.69 15.08
CA TYR A 604 26.41 -4.27 14.27
C TYR A 604 25.85 -5.08 13.11
N LEU A 605 26.23 -4.74 11.87
CA LEU A 605 25.65 -5.36 10.68
C LEU A 605 26.01 -6.84 10.57
N GLU A 606 27.16 -7.27 11.10
CA GLU A 606 27.60 -8.67 11.07
C GLU A 606 27.02 -9.53 12.19
N GLN A 607 26.16 -8.98 13.06
CA GLN A 607 25.69 -9.66 14.27
C GLN A 607 24.16 -9.71 14.37
N SER A 608 23.66 -10.67 15.15
CA SER A 608 22.26 -10.73 15.58
C SER A 608 22.01 -9.95 16.89
N ALA A 609 23.08 -9.43 17.50
CA ALA A 609 23.03 -8.68 18.76
C ALA A 609 22.09 -7.48 18.67
N ASN A 610 21.48 -7.13 19.80
CA ASN A 610 20.61 -5.98 19.96
C ASN A 610 21.42 -4.67 20.06
N GLU A 611 20.76 -3.55 20.32
CA GLU A 611 21.45 -2.27 20.41
C GLU A 611 22.47 -2.25 21.58
N THR A 612 23.70 -1.82 21.30
CA THR A 612 24.84 -1.90 22.22
C THR A 612 25.37 -0.50 22.53
N THR A 613 25.79 -0.26 23.78
CA THR A 613 26.44 1.02 24.16
C THR A 613 27.75 1.15 23.40
N ASP A 614 27.81 2.09 22.47
CA ASP A 614 28.98 2.32 21.64
C ASP A 614 28.94 3.77 21.14
N ALA A 615 30.02 4.51 21.37
CA ALA A 615 30.14 5.92 21.01
C ALA A 615 30.92 6.13 19.69
N THR A 616 31.23 5.07 18.94
CA THR A 616 32.02 5.14 17.70
C THR A 616 31.46 6.16 16.71
N ILE A 617 30.14 6.18 16.54
CA ILE A 617 29.42 7.26 15.86
C ILE A 617 28.80 8.13 16.98
N SER A 618 29.48 9.20 17.35
CA SER A 618 29.17 9.99 18.56
C SER A 618 28.21 11.14 18.32
N GLY A 619 27.92 11.47 17.07
CA GLY A 619 26.97 12.52 16.71
C GLY A 619 26.47 12.39 15.28
N VAL A 620 25.20 12.68 15.05
CA VAL A 620 24.57 12.77 13.73
C VAL A 620 23.78 14.06 13.66
N ASN A 621 24.05 14.88 12.66
CA ASN A 621 23.42 16.19 12.48
C ASN A 621 23.02 16.40 11.01
N SER A 622 22.41 17.53 10.67
CA SER A 622 21.97 17.81 9.29
C SER A 622 23.10 17.83 8.26
N SER A 623 24.32 18.16 8.67
CA SER A 623 25.48 18.30 7.77
C SER A 623 26.30 17.00 7.63
N GLY A 624 26.13 16.04 8.55
CA GLY A 624 26.97 14.85 8.55
C GLY A 624 26.89 14.04 9.85
N PHE A 625 27.99 13.37 10.18
CA PHE A 625 28.16 12.62 11.42
C PHE A 625 29.60 12.75 11.96
N THR A 626 29.77 12.41 13.23
CA THR A 626 31.07 12.46 13.93
C THR A 626 31.51 11.06 14.31
N VAL A 627 32.77 10.76 14.02
CA VAL A 627 33.47 9.54 14.44
C VAL A 627 34.31 9.86 15.66
N ALA A 628 34.15 9.07 16.74
CA ALA A 628 34.79 9.36 18.01
C ALA A 628 36.30 9.13 17.98
N ALA A 629 37.03 9.95 18.76
CA ALA A 629 38.48 9.88 18.92
C ALA A 629 39.02 8.52 19.40
N ALA A 630 38.20 7.73 20.09
CA ALA A 630 38.60 6.44 20.63
C ALA A 630 38.64 5.33 19.56
N LEU A 631 38.09 5.56 18.36
CA LEU A 631 38.14 4.56 17.29
C LEU A 631 39.59 4.32 16.86
N ALA A 632 39.92 3.09 16.49
CA ALA A 632 41.29 2.72 16.10
C ALA A 632 41.71 3.44 14.80
N THR A 633 42.99 3.79 14.69
CA THR A 633 43.55 4.36 13.45
C THR A 633 43.32 3.42 12.27
N GLY A 634 42.82 3.94 11.16
CA GLY A 634 42.56 3.13 9.96
C GLY A 634 41.73 3.85 8.90
N THR A 635 41.52 3.15 7.79
CA THR A 635 40.65 3.62 6.71
C THR A 635 39.27 2.98 6.83
N TYR A 636 38.24 3.81 6.89
CA TYR A 636 36.86 3.40 7.07
C TYR A 636 36.02 3.76 5.85
N ARG A 637 35.24 2.80 5.37
CA ARG A 637 34.16 3.03 4.41
C ARG A 637 32.91 3.45 5.18
N TRP A 638 32.25 4.52 4.75
CA TRP A 638 30.99 4.97 5.34
C TRP A 638 29.88 5.08 4.30
N ILE A 639 28.64 4.85 4.72
CA ILE A 639 27.42 5.01 3.93
C ILE A 639 26.40 5.75 4.77
N SER A 640 25.81 6.81 4.24
CA SER A 640 24.68 7.51 4.85
C SER A 640 23.45 7.39 3.95
N ILE A 641 22.31 7.00 4.54
CA ILE A 641 21.02 6.90 3.84
C ILE A 641 20.00 7.73 4.61
N ALA A 642 19.57 8.84 4.02
CA ALA A 642 18.57 9.74 4.56
C ALA A 642 17.15 9.23 4.34
N GLU A 643 16.30 9.45 5.34
CA GLU A 643 14.85 9.40 5.14
C GLU A 643 14.47 10.50 4.14
N LYS A 644 13.78 10.11 3.07
CA LYS A 644 13.33 10.99 1.99
C LYS A 644 11.91 10.60 1.62
N ASP A 645 11.02 11.59 1.59
CA ASP A 645 9.60 11.33 1.39
C ASP A 645 9.33 10.58 0.07
N GLY A 646 8.45 9.58 0.14
CA GLY A 646 8.09 8.71 -0.97
C GLY A 646 9.20 7.82 -1.49
N LEU A 647 10.42 7.91 -0.94
CA LEU A 647 11.63 7.24 -1.43
C LEU A 647 12.22 6.25 -0.42
N VAL A 648 12.52 6.73 0.79
CA VAL A 648 13.17 5.96 1.86
C VAL A 648 12.50 6.30 3.17
N LYS A 649 12.05 5.27 3.89
CA LYS A 649 11.55 5.39 5.26
C LYS A 649 12.51 4.72 6.24
N LEU A 650 12.86 5.45 7.30
CA LEU A 650 13.47 4.91 8.50
C LEU A 650 12.41 4.93 9.60
N GLY A 651 12.23 3.82 10.29
CA GLY A 651 11.20 3.75 11.33
C GLY A 651 11.45 2.70 12.38
N LYS A 652 10.54 2.69 13.36
CA LYS A 652 10.54 1.82 14.51
C LYS A 652 9.14 1.24 14.71
N TYR A 653 9.04 0.02 15.22
CA TYR A 653 7.76 -0.57 15.62
C TYR A 653 7.92 -1.54 16.79
N SER A 654 6.84 -1.69 17.55
CA SER A 654 6.71 -2.71 18.60
C SER A 654 6.08 -3.97 18.01
N ALA A 655 6.70 -5.11 18.26
CA ALA A 655 6.19 -6.40 17.84
C ALA A 655 5.09 -6.92 18.78
N ASN A 656 4.23 -7.78 18.25
CA ASN A 656 3.07 -8.31 18.98
C ASN A 656 2.90 -9.84 18.85
N ALA A 657 3.82 -10.55 18.18
CA ALA A 657 3.79 -12.00 17.97
C ALA A 657 2.51 -12.54 17.30
N SER A 658 1.73 -11.67 16.64
CA SER A 658 0.52 -12.04 15.89
C SER A 658 0.84 -12.23 14.41
N ALA A 659 0.26 -13.26 13.79
CA ALA A 659 0.26 -13.43 12.33
C ALA A 659 -0.48 -12.28 11.60
N ASP A 660 -1.27 -11.50 12.32
CA ASP A 660 -1.78 -10.20 11.88
C ASP A 660 -1.01 -9.07 12.56
N GLY A 661 0.30 -9.06 12.32
CA GLY A 661 1.29 -8.28 13.05
C GLY A 661 1.21 -6.76 12.84
N PRO A 662 2.22 -6.01 13.29
CA PRO A 662 2.24 -4.56 13.12
C PRO A 662 2.25 -4.16 11.64
N PHE A 663 1.61 -3.02 11.34
CA PHE A 663 1.73 -2.35 10.05
C PHE A 663 2.80 -1.27 10.11
N LEU A 664 3.76 -1.33 9.20
CA LEU A 664 4.88 -0.41 9.06
C LEU A 664 4.55 0.56 7.93
N SER A 665 4.18 1.79 8.28
CA SER A 665 3.91 2.84 7.29
C SER A 665 5.20 3.32 6.64
N ALA A 666 5.25 3.30 5.30
CA ALA A 666 6.43 3.72 4.55
C ALA A 666 6.23 5.06 3.80
N GLY A 667 4.99 5.41 3.46
CA GLY A 667 4.71 6.56 2.57
C GLY A 667 4.99 6.29 1.09
N HIS A 668 5.18 5.01 0.74
CA HIS A 668 5.40 4.53 -0.62
C HIS A 668 5.03 3.05 -0.71
N ARG A 669 4.90 2.55 -1.94
CA ARG A 669 4.83 1.12 -2.23
C ARG A 669 6.23 0.56 -2.25
N SER A 670 6.57 -0.36 -1.36
CA SER A 670 7.98 -0.70 -1.11
C SER A 670 8.61 -1.67 -2.11
N ALA A 671 9.84 -1.40 -2.53
CA ALA A 671 10.68 -2.32 -3.30
C ALA A 671 11.48 -3.26 -2.41
N PHE A 672 12.02 -2.75 -1.29
CA PHE A 672 13.00 -3.43 -0.44
C PHE A 672 12.84 -3.01 1.02
N HIS A 673 13.02 -3.95 1.93
CA HIS A 673 12.93 -3.75 3.37
C HIS A 673 14.06 -4.46 4.10
N VAL A 674 14.59 -3.81 5.12
CA VAL A 674 15.46 -4.40 6.14
C VAL A 674 14.81 -4.18 7.50
N ILE A 675 14.69 -5.24 8.30
CA ILE A 675 14.17 -5.20 9.67
C ILE A 675 15.26 -5.71 10.61
N LYS A 676 15.45 -5.02 11.74
CA LYS A 676 16.43 -5.42 12.75
C LYS A 676 15.90 -5.24 14.17
N CYS A 677 16.03 -6.28 14.98
CA CYS A 677 15.70 -6.24 16.40
C CYS A 677 16.63 -5.25 17.14
N MET A 678 16.02 -4.35 17.91
CA MET A 678 16.67 -3.33 18.73
C MET A 678 16.70 -3.75 20.21
N THR A 679 15.59 -4.25 20.76
CA THR A 679 15.44 -4.60 22.19
C THR A 679 14.52 -5.81 22.39
N GLY A 680 14.54 -6.42 23.58
CA GLY A 680 13.63 -7.51 23.98
C GLY A 680 14.08 -8.93 23.58
N THR A 681 14.81 -9.08 22.48
CA THR A 681 15.45 -10.35 22.05
C THR A 681 16.67 -10.07 21.16
N THR A 682 17.38 -11.10 20.71
CA THR A 682 18.37 -11.01 19.61
C THR A 682 17.71 -11.41 18.30
N GLY A 683 18.15 -10.84 17.18
CA GLY A 683 17.57 -11.14 15.87
C GLY A 683 18.44 -10.64 14.73
N ASN A 684 18.46 -11.41 13.65
CA ASN A 684 19.23 -11.15 12.43
C ASN A 684 18.62 -10.00 11.59
N TRP A 685 19.40 -9.49 10.64
CA TRP A 685 19.02 -8.38 9.74
C TRP A 685 18.17 -8.87 8.58
N ARG A 686 16.87 -9.06 8.80
CA ARG A 686 15.98 -9.67 7.82
C ARG A 686 15.71 -8.77 6.61
N VAL A 687 15.75 -9.35 5.42
CA VAL A 687 15.47 -8.69 4.14
C VAL A 687 14.23 -9.28 3.47
N ALA A 688 13.32 -8.40 3.03
CA ALA A 688 12.19 -8.72 2.16
C ALA A 688 12.15 -7.75 0.97
N ASP A 689 11.95 -8.24 -0.25
CA ASP A 689 11.89 -7.39 -1.44
C ASP A 689 11.06 -7.99 -2.58
N LYS A 690 10.64 -7.11 -3.48
CA LYS A 690 9.81 -7.43 -4.64
C LYS A 690 10.55 -8.21 -5.72
N ALA A 691 11.86 -8.01 -5.89
CA ALA A 691 12.59 -8.63 -6.99
C ALA A 691 12.67 -10.15 -6.83
N ARG A 692 12.80 -10.61 -5.58
CA ARG A 692 12.75 -12.04 -5.24
C ARG A 692 11.30 -12.51 -5.09
N SER A 693 10.48 -11.76 -4.34
CA SER A 693 9.06 -12.06 -4.11
C SER A 693 8.12 -11.11 -4.88
N PRO A 694 7.88 -11.34 -6.18
CA PRO A 694 7.05 -10.46 -7.01
C PRO A 694 5.56 -10.54 -6.64
N ASN A 695 5.14 -11.60 -5.95
CA ASN A 695 3.78 -11.78 -5.47
C ASN A 695 3.67 -11.36 -4.01
N ASN A 696 2.58 -10.68 -3.69
CA ASN A 696 2.11 -10.61 -2.33
C ASN A 696 1.46 -11.95 -1.97
N MET A 697 1.68 -12.59 -0.83
CA MET A 697 2.56 -12.24 0.28
C MET A 697 4.01 -12.52 -0.08
N ALA A 698 4.93 -11.65 0.32
CA ALA A 698 6.36 -11.89 0.14
C ALA A 698 6.84 -12.89 1.20
N THR A 699 7.22 -14.10 0.77
CA THR A 699 7.58 -15.23 1.64
C THR A 699 9.07 -15.51 1.67
N GLN A 700 9.85 -14.97 0.73
CA GLN A 700 11.29 -15.20 0.70
C GLN A 700 12.02 -14.24 1.62
N ARG A 701 12.90 -14.80 2.47
CA ARG A 701 13.73 -14.04 3.40
C ARG A 701 15.21 -14.37 3.22
N LEU A 702 16.01 -13.34 3.44
CA LEU A 702 17.47 -13.45 3.62
C LEU A 702 17.88 -12.60 4.82
N TRP A 703 19.13 -12.69 5.24
CA TRP A 703 19.67 -11.92 6.36
C TRP A 703 21.01 -11.28 6.01
N LEU A 704 21.14 -9.96 6.12
CA LEU A 704 22.35 -9.21 5.72
C LEU A 704 23.63 -9.66 6.45
N ASN A 705 23.45 -10.28 7.62
CA ASN A 705 24.52 -10.70 8.51
C ASN A 705 24.88 -12.19 8.41
N LEU A 706 24.21 -12.97 7.56
CA LEU A 706 24.41 -14.41 7.44
C LEU A 706 24.82 -14.80 6.01
N THR A 707 25.57 -15.89 5.91
CA THR A 707 25.86 -16.56 4.64
C THR A 707 24.75 -17.53 4.21
N SER A 708 23.74 -17.74 5.06
CA SER A 708 22.64 -18.69 4.86
C SER A 708 21.98 -18.59 3.49
N ILE A 709 21.42 -19.72 3.05
CA ILE A 709 20.55 -19.79 1.87
C ILE A 709 19.26 -18.99 2.09
N GLU A 710 18.59 -18.68 0.98
CA GLU A 710 17.23 -18.14 1.04
C GLU A 710 16.27 -19.16 1.66
N ASP A 711 15.38 -18.64 2.51
CA ASP A 711 14.33 -19.42 3.18
C ASP A 711 12.94 -18.86 2.82
N THR A 712 11.91 -19.70 2.89
CA THR A 712 10.53 -19.42 2.46
C THR A 712 9.48 -19.54 3.59
N SER A 713 9.88 -19.52 4.85
CA SER A 713 9.01 -19.81 6.00
C SER A 713 8.35 -18.62 6.68
N SER A 714 8.74 -17.38 6.37
CA SER A 714 8.27 -16.17 7.05
C SER A 714 7.85 -15.11 6.06
N SER A 715 6.87 -14.30 6.44
CA SER A 715 6.07 -13.62 5.44
C SER A 715 5.69 -12.20 5.81
N VAL A 716 5.56 -11.36 4.79
CA VAL A 716 5.12 -9.95 4.91
C VAL A 716 4.21 -9.61 3.74
N ASP A 717 3.18 -8.78 3.97
CA ASP A 717 2.51 -8.15 2.85
C ASP A 717 3.25 -6.87 2.43
N LEU A 718 3.57 -6.76 1.15
CA LEU A 718 4.06 -5.53 0.54
C LEU A 718 2.87 -4.81 -0.11
N VAL A 719 2.43 -3.71 0.48
CA VAL A 719 1.21 -2.99 0.05
C VAL A 719 1.54 -1.58 -0.46
N SER A 720 0.52 -0.85 -0.94
CA SER A 720 0.63 0.46 -1.57
C SER A 720 1.23 1.55 -0.68
N ASN A 721 1.09 1.46 0.64
CA ASN A 721 1.54 2.51 1.57
C ASN A 721 2.47 2.00 2.69
N GLY A 722 2.99 0.78 2.57
CA GLY A 722 3.90 0.21 3.55
C GLY A 722 3.99 -1.31 3.52
N LEU A 723 4.18 -1.88 4.70
CA LEU A 723 4.35 -3.32 4.89
C LEU A 723 3.52 -3.80 6.08
N LYS A 724 2.93 -4.99 5.97
CA LYS A 724 2.27 -5.67 7.09
C LYS A 724 3.07 -6.91 7.46
N VAL A 725 3.52 -6.99 8.72
CA VAL A 725 4.22 -8.17 9.22
C VAL A 725 3.22 -9.32 9.39
N ARG A 726 3.54 -10.51 8.87
CA ARG A 726 2.67 -11.69 8.91
C ARG A 726 3.23 -12.87 9.70
N ASP A 727 4.30 -12.62 10.44
CA ASP A 727 4.96 -13.65 11.24
C ASP A 727 4.28 -13.81 12.58
N GLY A 728 3.95 -15.07 12.92
CA GLY A 728 3.40 -15.45 14.21
C GLY A 728 4.44 -15.49 15.33
N SER A 729 4.10 -16.19 16.40
CA SER A 729 4.92 -16.26 17.62
C SER A 729 6.28 -16.94 17.38
N GLY A 730 7.33 -16.43 18.04
CA GLY A 730 8.67 -17.03 18.05
C GLY A 730 9.62 -16.58 16.94
N VAL A 731 9.21 -15.67 16.03
CA VAL A 731 10.11 -15.16 14.98
C VAL A 731 10.90 -13.94 15.49
N ASN A 732 12.09 -14.21 16.02
CA ASN A 732 13.00 -13.23 16.61
C ASN A 732 13.45 -12.10 15.66
N ASP A 733 13.42 -12.34 14.36
CA ASP A 733 13.97 -11.41 13.38
C ASP A 733 12.95 -10.38 12.86
N ALA A 734 11.67 -10.45 13.29
CA ALA A 734 10.66 -9.48 12.85
C ALA A 734 9.45 -9.29 13.77
N ASN A 735 9.05 -10.25 14.62
CA ASN A 735 7.79 -10.11 15.39
C ASN A 735 7.79 -10.81 16.75
N PHE A 736 8.90 -10.80 17.48
CA PHE A 736 8.93 -11.41 18.82
C PHE A 736 8.16 -10.56 19.85
N SER A 737 7.35 -11.21 20.69
CA SER A 737 6.51 -10.49 21.67
C SER A 737 7.36 -9.62 22.60
N GLY A 738 6.95 -8.36 22.79
CA GLY A 738 7.65 -7.40 23.66
C GLY A 738 8.97 -6.86 23.09
N ALA A 739 9.42 -7.32 21.92
CA ALA A 739 10.58 -6.77 21.25
C ALA A 739 10.24 -5.52 20.44
N THR A 740 11.23 -4.66 20.27
CA THR A 740 11.13 -3.47 19.41
C THR A 740 12.13 -3.58 18.28
N TYR A 741 11.73 -3.13 17.09
CA TYR A 741 12.51 -3.26 15.86
C TYR A 741 12.67 -1.91 15.18
N VAL A 742 13.79 -1.74 14.49
CA VAL A 742 13.98 -0.67 13.48
C VAL A 742 13.84 -1.26 12.09
N TYR A 743 13.48 -0.42 11.12
CA TYR A 743 13.44 -0.81 9.72
C TYR A 743 13.89 0.31 8.78
N LEU A 744 14.45 -0.12 7.66
CA LEU A 744 14.61 0.68 6.46
C LEU A 744 13.68 0.13 5.38
N SER A 745 12.94 1.02 4.73
CA SER A 745 12.13 0.70 3.55
C SER A 745 12.50 1.61 2.40
N ILE A 746 12.73 1.04 1.22
CA ILE A 746 12.98 1.77 -0.02
C ILE A 746 11.80 1.54 -0.97
N GLY A 747 11.30 2.62 -1.57
CA GLY A 747 10.13 2.62 -2.45
C GLY A 747 10.39 1.99 -3.82
N ASP A 748 9.28 1.59 -4.46
CA ASP A 748 9.15 1.25 -5.89
C ASP A 748 8.30 2.33 -6.58
N LEU A 749 7.23 2.77 -5.92
CA LEU A 749 6.38 3.89 -6.35
C LEU A 749 6.04 4.79 -5.17
N PRO A 750 6.05 6.12 -5.34
CA PRO A 750 5.65 7.06 -4.32
C PRO A 750 4.13 7.03 -4.14
N LEU A 751 3.63 7.31 -2.94
CA LEU A 751 2.21 7.15 -2.57
C LEU A 751 1.20 7.76 -3.56
N LYS A 752 1.56 8.88 -4.19
CA LYS A 752 0.76 9.55 -5.24
C LYS A 752 0.35 8.63 -6.39
N TYR A 753 1.16 7.61 -6.70
CA TYR A 753 1.02 6.76 -7.89
C TYR A 753 0.78 5.29 -7.55
N THR A 754 0.46 4.96 -6.30
CA THR A 754 0.43 3.55 -5.87
C THR A 754 -0.88 2.87 -6.21
N ASN A 755 -0.79 1.78 -6.97
CA ASN A 755 -1.84 0.78 -7.14
C ASN A 755 -1.58 -0.44 -6.25
N ALA A 756 -2.62 -1.24 -6.01
CA ALA A 756 -2.51 -2.48 -5.26
C ALA A 756 -1.59 -3.47 -5.99
N ARG A 757 -0.93 -4.35 -5.23
CA ARG A 757 -0.01 -5.36 -5.76
C ARG A 757 -0.67 -6.70 -5.97
#